data_AF-A0A7Y5NMX3-F1
#
_entry.id   AF-A0A7Y5NMX3-F1
#
_cell.length_a   1.000
_cell.length_b   1.000
_cell.length_c   1.000
_cell.angle_alpha   90.00
_cell.angle_beta   90.00
_cell.angle_gamma   90.00
#
_symmetry.space_group_name_H-M   'P 1'
#
loop_
_entity.id
_entity.type
_entity.pdbx_description
1 polymer ?
#
loop_
_entity_poly.entity_id
_entity_poly.type
_entity_poly.pdbx_seq_one_letter_code
_entity_poly.pdbx_strand_id
1 'polypeptide(L)'
;MKPTLAVMGFVLCFIAGALAMWGTGGSGSSAKIVNPAFWDDSASSVPTTSDDPIWGSRSAPVTIVLFSDYQCPHCKNLEPTIDALKKTYGPQKLRIIFKHAPIVHAKARVGHEASARVYYAAGSDAFWSFHRRAFENGQALTPENFESWARDAGVDLAKFNDPAIAQRASEKVTADLALARSLGIRGTPNALVNGVPVKGNQPIDVFRTIIDQELEAAQALISAGTPADQVYIKRSLHNRPKVETASTAPVATTTASAEPAKIEEPEKPKDRGKVQEDDATVYQVGLGKAPSKGPADALVTIVQFGNFECRYSSQVEPTVEDVLAQYKDKVRLVWRHRPLPYLRRGIPASLVAEIARAEKGDAGFWAAHKALFDAEKTGHAEKSKDVFSEAGLLSIAKGLGLDEAKVKPVITDADPSTPRFDPPPAAKPYMAAIEADTDAADDLEAEATPHFYINGRRLVGAQSMEKFQKIIDEELAKADALVQAGTAKDGVYHEIMRTAKEPDLPPSRAIEAAPPGAPWLGAENAKVEFHIFSDFECPFCKQATTTIGVVKDLYKDNVKFVWRDRPLEQHATGKLAAVAAREALAQKGSPGFWAFHDELFKVAKTPDFSRDGFEGIAQKQGLDMTAFKDALDKSKYAAEVDKDIAAANAAGITVTPGFVATYAKKGDKLEGFFVSGALTPSKYRRIVKLATAVAEGKKPAPPLSEIPAPKEAPKDDDD
;
A
#
# COMPACT_ATOMS: atom_id res chain seq x y z
N MET A 1 7.04 -19.24 80.19
CA MET A 1 7.34 -18.58 78.90
C MET A 1 6.03 -18.40 78.14
N LYS A 2 5.60 -17.17 77.88
CA LYS A 2 4.41 -16.85 77.05
C LYS A 2 4.75 -15.68 76.12
N PRO A 3 4.50 -15.77 74.80
CA PRO A 3 4.78 -14.72 73.84
C PRO A 3 3.51 -13.89 73.59
N THR A 4 3.53 -12.63 74.00
CA THR A 4 2.49 -11.64 73.65
C THR A 4 3.06 -10.31 73.15
N LEU A 5 4.35 -10.24 72.83
CA LEU A 5 4.99 -8.98 72.39
C LEU A 5 5.32 -8.89 70.89
N ALA A 6 5.13 -9.94 70.09
CA ALA A 6 5.55 -9.92 68.68
C ALA A 6 4.51 -9.40 67.68
N VAL A 7 3.23 -9.28 68.07
CA VAL A 7 2.15 -8.97 67.11
C VAL A 7 1.82 -7.47 67.01
N MET A 8 2.19 -6.64 68.00
CA MET A 8 1.89 -5.20 67.98
C MET A 8 2.95 -4.34 67.27
N GLY A 9 4.20 -4.82 67.14
CA GLY A 9 5.25 -4.11 66.41
C GLY A 9 5.11 -4.16 64.88
N PHE A 10 4.52 -5.23 64.34
CA PHE A 10 4.40 -5.41 62.89
C PHE A 10 3.21 -4.63 62.30
N VAL A 11 2.14 -4.41 63.07
CA VAL A 11 0.95 -3.67 62.62
C VAL A 11 1.18 -2.14 62.67
N LEU A 12 2.00 -1.64 63.60
CA LEU A 12 2.33 -0.20 63.67
C LEU A 12 3.34 0.23 62.59
N CYS A 13 4.26 -0.63 62.15
CA CYS A 13 5.11 -0.35 61.00
C CYS A 13 4.37 -0.40 59.65
N PHE A 14 3.30 -1.18 59.54
CA PHE A 14 2.47 -1.19 58.33
C PHE A 14 1.54 0.03 58.22
N ILE A 15 1.05 0.57 59.34
CA ILE A 15 0.20 1.78 59.32
C ILE A 15 1.04 3.06 59.17
N ALA A 16 2.25 3.12 59.74
CA ALA A 16 3.16 4.24 59.52
C ALA A 16 3.76 4.25 58.09
N GLY A 17 4.03 3.08 57.50
CA GLY A 17 4.44 2.95 56.10
C GLY A 17 3.33 3.30 55.10
N ALA A 18 2.07 2.98 55.42
CA ALA A 18 0.91 3.34 54.60
C ALA A 18 0.57 4.85 54.67
N LEU A 19 0.81 5.51 55.82
CA LEU A 19 0.60 6.95 55.97
C LEU A 19 1.77 7.80 55.45
N ALA A 20 2.99 7.25 55.34
CA ALA A 20 4.11 7.91 54.65
C ALA A 20 4.03 7.78 53.12
N MET A 21 3.29 6.81 52.57
CA MET A 21 2.93 6.74 51.14
C MET A 21 1.69 7.55 50.77
N TRP A 22 0.93 8.03 51.76
CA TRP A 22 -0.04 9.10 51.60
C TRP A 22 0.46 10.37 52.27
N GLY A 23 1.64 10.81 51.81
CA GLY A 23 2.06 12.19 51.96
C GLY A 23 0.94 13.12 51.49
N THR A 24 0.41 13.85 52.47
CA THR A 24 -0.33 15.11 52.38
C THR A 24 -0.47 15.63 50.96
N GLY A 25 -1.71 15.71 50.50
CA GLY A 25 -2.07 16.44 49.29
C GLY A 25 -1.48 17.84 49.32
N GLY A 26 -0.31 17.99 48.70
CA GLY A 26 0.05 19.23 48.07
C GLY A 26 -1.06 19.49 47.07
N SER A 27 -1.65 20.67 47.12
CA SER A 27 -2.47 21.19 46.04
C SER A 27 -1.60 21.24 44.79
N GLY A 28 -1.49 20.11 44.09
CA GLY A 28 -0.97 20.05 42.75
C GLY A 28 -1.98 20.79 41.91
N SER A 29 -1.74 22.09 41.72
CA SER A 29 -2.30 22.85 40.61
C SER A 29 -2.50 21.90 39.44
N SER A 30 -3.72 21.80 38.92
CA SER A 30 -4.00 21.05 37.70
C SER A 30 -3.24 21.72 36.57
N ALA A 31 -1.94 21.46 36.51
CA ALA A 31 -1.04 22.00 35.51
C ALA A 31 -1.63 21.57 34.18
N LYS A 32 -2.06 22.55 33.39
CA LYS A 32 -2.61 22.34 32.06
C LYS A 32 -1.60 21.46 31.32
N ILE A 33 -2.04 20.31 30.80
CA ILE A 33 -1.17 19.44 30.01
C ILE A 33 -0.79 20.24 28.76
N VAL A 34 0.48 20.60 28.66
CA VAL A 34 1.03 21.27 27.47
C VAL A 34 1.87 20.24 26.74
N ASN A 35 1.35 19.74 25.64
CA ASN A 35 2.14 18.94 24.71
C ASN A 35 3.02 19.89 23.88
N PRO A 36 4.25 19.48 23.51
CA PRO A 36 5.06 20.28 22.62
C PRO A 36 4.34 20.48 21.28
N ALA A 37 4.53 21.65 20.66
CA ALA A 37 3.90 21.98 19.38
C ALA A 37 4.34 21.02 18.26
N PHE A 38 5.57 20.50 18.36
CA PHE A 38 6.12 19.49 17.47
C PHE A 38 6.59 18.28 18.27
N TRP A 39 6.26 17.09 17.78
CA TRP A 39 6.75 15.83 18.30
C TRP A 39 6.56 14.70 17.28
N ASP A 40 7.39 13.67 17.40
CA ASP A 40 7.42 12.58 16.43
C ASP A 40 7.67 11.25 17.13
N ASP A 41 6.70 10.33 16.99
CA ASP A 41 6.82 8.93 17.40
C ASP A 41 6.66 7.99 16.17
N SER A 42 7.02 8.44 14.97
CA SER A 42 6.91 7.69 13.69
C SER A 42 7.72 6.39 13.65
N ALA A 43 8.70 6.24 14.55
CA ALA A 43 9.46 5.01 14.76
C ALA A 43 8.66 3.88 15.46
N SER A 44 7.47 4.17 15.98
CA SER A 44 6.56 3.18 16.58
C SER A 44 5.99 2.18 15.57
N SER A 45 5.35 1.11 16.05
CA SER A 45 4.65 0.15 15.17
C SER A 45 3.38 0.71 14.55
N VAL A 46 2.80 1.75 15.16
CA VAL A 46 1.67 2.53 14.66
C VAL A 46 2.08 4.00 14.70
N PRO A 47 2.61 4.55 13.60
CA PRO A 47 3.17 5.90 13.55
C PRO A 47 2.20 6.98 14.04
N THR A 48 2.66 7.80 15.00
CA THR A 48 1.93 8.96 15.52
C THR A 48 2.84 10.17 15.62
N THR A 49 2.36 11.35 15.25
CA THR A 49 3.14 12.62 15.28
C THR A 49 2.28 13.79 15.76
N SER A 50 2.88 14.97 15.89
CA SER A 50 2.15 16.23 16.12
C SER A 50 1.15 16.61 15.02
N ASP A 51 1.03 15.84 13.94
CA ASP A 51 -0.06 15.99 12.97
C ASP A 51 -1.34 15.24 13.39
N ASP A 52 -1.30 14.45 14.45
CA ASP A 52 -2.43 13.71 14.96
C ASP A 52 -3.12 14.41 16.14
N PRO A 53 -4.47 14.48 16.16
CA PRO A 53 -5.19 14.95 17.33
C PRO A 53 -4.90 14.06 18.54
N ILE A 54 -4.50 14.70 19.64
CA ILE A 54 -4.08 14.07 20.88
C ILE A 54 -4.99 14.50 22.03
N TRP A 55 -5.48 13.52 22.81
CA TRP A 55 -6.02 13.77 24.14
C TRP A 55 -5.04 13.22 25.17
N GLY A 56 -4.77 13.99 26.23
CA GLY A 56 -3.81 13.63 27.26
C GLY A 56 -2.38 14.06 26.96
N SER A 57 -1.45 13.65 27.82
CA SER A 57 -0.03 13.98 27.75
C SER A 57 0.66 13.13 26.69
N ARG A 58 1.53 13.73 25.87
CA ARG A 58 2.40 13.02 24.93
C ARG A 58 3.22 11.94 25.65
N SER A 59 3.68 12.25 26.86
CA SER A 59 4.51 11.36 27.68
C SER A 59 3.70 10.40 28.55
N ALA A 60 2.39 10.27 28.33
CA ALA A 60 1.61 9.29 29.08
C ALA A 60 2.08 7.87 28.72
N PRO A 61 2.23 6.98 29.72
CA PRO A 61 2.78 5.63 29.55
C PRO A 61 1.94 4.71 28.65
N VAL A 62 0.63 4.97 28.52
CA VAL A 62 -0.27 4.20 27.65
C VAL A 62 -0.90 5.08 26.60
N THR A 63 -0.81 4.64 25.33
CA THR A 63 -1.42 5.28 24.17
C THR A 63 -2.47 4.39 23.55
N ILE A 64 -3.67 4.92 23.32
CA ILE A 64 -4.67 4.31 22.44
C ILE A 64 -4.59 5.04 21.09
N VAL A 65 -4.23 4.34 20.02
CA VAL A 65 -4.44 4.85 18.65
C VAL A 65 -5.79 4.35 18.16
N LEU A 66 -6.74 5.27 17.94
CA LEU A 66 -8.12 4.96 17.59
C LEU A 66 -8.42 5.35 16.14
N PHE A 67 -8.64 4.34 15.30
CA PHE A 67 -9.18 4.49 13.95
C PHE A 67 -10.71 4.50 14.01
N SER A 68 -11.31 5.61 13.60
CA SER A 68 -12.75 5.83 13.77
C SER A 68 -13.38 6.47 12.54
N ASP A 69 -14.71 6.35 12.43
CA ASP A 69 -15.55 6.84 11.34
C ASP A 69 -16.80 7.55 11.90
N TYR A 70 -17.02 8.82 11.55
CA TYR A 70 -18.15 9.63 12.06
C TYR A 70 -19.54 9.12 11.67
N GLN A 71 -19.65 8.29 10.64
CA GLN A 71 -20.92 7.67 10.25
C GLN A 71 -21.08 6.24 10.76
N CYS A 72 -20.04 5.65 11.36
CA CYS A 72 -20.11 4.29 11.88
C CYS A 72 -20.89 4.22 13.21
N PRO A 73 -22.00 3.46 13.28
CA PRO A 73 -22.76 3.32 14.53
C PRO A 73 -21.94 2.71 15.68
N HIS A 74 -21.04 1.76 15.37
CA HIS A 74 -20.15 1.17 16.36
C HIS A 74 -19.10 2.16 16.89
N CYS A 75 -18.65 3.11 16.07
CA CYS A 75 -17.76 4.17 16.53
C CYS A 75 -18.48 5.11 17.50
N LYS A 76 -19.70 5.54 17.13
CA LYS A 76 -20.55 6.34 18.00
C LYS A 76 -20.82 5.65 19.34
N ASN A 77 -21.08 4.35 19.33
CA ASN A 77 -21.34 3.56 20.54
C ASN A 77 -20.09 3.32 21.40
N LEU A 78 -18.89 3.54 20.86
CA LEU A 78 -17.63 3.43 21.60
C LEU A 78 -17.26 4.72 22.35
N GLU A 79 -17.77 5.88 21.94
CA GLU A 79 -17.47 7.19 22.58
C GLU A 79 -17.69 7.21 24.10
N PRO A 80 -18.81 6.67 24.66
CA PRO A 80 -18.99 6.61 26.12
C PRO A 80 -17.91 5.78 26.83
N THR A 81 -17.43 4.70 26.20
CA THR A 81 -16.33 3.89 26.72
C THR A 81 -15.05 4.71 26.74
N ILE A 82 -14.72 5.41 25.65
CA ILE A 82 -13.54 6.28 25.57
C ILE A 82 -13.58 7.37 26.66
N ASP A 83 -14.72 8.02 26.87
CA ASP A 83 -14.86 9.05 27.90
C ASP A 83 -14.74 8.49 29.32
N ALA A 84 -15.27 7.29 29.57
CA ALA A 84 -15.09 6.62 30.84
C ALA A 84 -13.62 6.22 31.09
N LEU A 85 -12.87 5.84 30.06
CA LEU A 85 -11.42 5.57 30.15
C LEU A 85 -10.64 6.86 30.44
N LYS A 86 -10.94 7.96 29.75
CA LYS A 86 -10.37 9.29 30.02
C LYS A 86 -10.55 9.68 31.49
N LYS A 87 -11.76 9.50 32.03
CA LYS A 87 -12.08 9.78 33.44
C LYS A 87 -11.37 8.83 34.41
N THR A 88 -11.26 7.56 34.08
CA THR A 88 -10.66 6.53 34.95
C THR A 88 -9.15 6.73 35.08
N TYR A 89 -8.44 6.95 33.97
CA TYR A 89 -6.97 6.98 33.95
C TYR A 89 -6.38 8.38 34.03
N GLY A 90 -7.10 9.38 33.53
CA GLY A 90 -6.62 10.77 33.48
C GLY A 90 -5.52 11.00 32.43
N PRO A 91 -5.24 12.28 32.13
CA PRO A 91 -4.40 12.65 30.98
C PRO A 91 -2.91 12.38 31.19
N GLN A 92 -2.46 12.11 32.41
CA GLN A 92 -1.05 11.78 32.69
C GLN A 92 -0.74 10.29 32.50
N LYS A 93 -1.76 9.42 32.57
CA LYS A 93 -1.59 7.96 32.43
C LYS A 93 -2.05 7.46 31.07
N LEU A 94 -3.01 8.14 30.45
CA LEU A 94 -3.60 7.77 29.19
C LEU A 94 -3.47 8.88 28.14
N ARG A 95 -2.93 8.50 26.98
CA ARG A 95 -2.89 9.28 25.73
C ARG A 95 -3.84 8.64 24.73
N ILE A 96 -4.63 9.44 24.02
CA ILE A 96 -5.49 8.95 22.93
C ILE A 96 -5.13 9.73 21.67
N ILE A 97 -4.80 9.00 20.62
CA ILE A 97 -4.49 9.52 19.28
C ILE A 97 -5.62 9.14 18.34
N PHE A 98 -6.18 10.12 17.64
CA PHE A 98 -7.22 9.88 16.65
C PHE A 98 -6.64 9.68 15.25
N LYS A 99 -7.12 8.66 14.52
CA LYS A 99 -6.81 8.41 13.11
C LYS A 99 -8.09 8.39 12.28
N HIS A 100 -8.10 9.13 11.18
CA HIS A 100 -9.25 9.23 10.28
C HIS A 100 -9.40 7.94 9.46
N ALA A 101 -10.51 7.23 9.64
CA ALA A 101 -10.76 5.97 8.94
C ALA A 101 -12.18 5.86 8.35
N PRO A 102 -12.60 6.76 7.44
CA PRO A 102 -13.85 6.61 6.68
C PRO A 102 -13.74 5.47 5.65
N ILE A 103 -13.63 4.23 6.13
CA ILE A 103 -13.38 3.02 5.33
C ILE A 103 -14.65 2.54 4.64
N VAL A 104 -15.76 2.50 5.38
CA VAL A 104 -17.04 1.92 4.93
C VAL A 104 -18.00 2.99 4.45
N HIS A 105 -17.99 4.16 5.10
CA HIS A 105 -18.95 5.22 4.81
C HIS A 105 -18.27 6.32 3.97
N ALA A 106 -18.34 6.19 2.65
CA ALA A 106 -17.68 7.14 1.73
C ALA A 106 -18.12 8.61 1.95
N LYS A 107 -19.35 8.82 2.42
CA LYS A 107 -19.88 10.16 2.77
C LYS A 107 -19.33 10.70 4.09
N ALA A 108 -18.68 9.89 4.92
CA ALA A 108 -18.06 10.35 6.16
C ALA A 108 -16.78 11.14 5.90
N ARG A 109 -16.13 10.94 4.73
CA ARG A 109 -14.85 11.56 4.41
C ARG A 109 -14.86 13.08 4.60
N VAL A 110 -15.92 13.76 4.18
CA VAL A 110 -16.04 15.22 4.33
C VAL A 110 -16.07 15.66 5.80
N GLY A 111 -16.67 14.88 6.70
CA GLY A 111 -16.64 15.13 8.13
C GLY A 111 -15.25 14.89 8.75
N HIS A 112 -14.52 13.88 8.25
CA HIS A 112 -13.12 13.65 8.65
C HIS A 112 -12.22 14.80 8.21
N GLU A 113 -12.34 15.26 6.97
CA GLU A 113 -11.59 16.40 6.45
C GLU A 113 -11.92 17.66 7.24
N ALA A 114 -13.20 17.95 7.51
CA ALA A 114 -13.60 19.08 8.34
C ALA A 114 -12.98 19.01 9.76
N SER A 115 -13.01 17.86 10.42
CA SER A 115 -12.37 17.73 11.73
C SER A 115 -10.85 17.92 11.68
N ALA A 116 -10.17 17.47 10.62
CA ALA A 116 -8.74 17.71 10.43
C ALA A 116 -8.44 19.20 10.17
N ARG A 117 -9.32 19.93 9.47
CA ARG A 117 -9.18 21.40 9.31
C ARG A 117 -9.25 22.11 10.66
N VAL A 118 -10.21 21.72 11.51
CA VAL A 118 -10.31 22.23 12.89
C VAL A 118 -9.04 21.96 13.67
N TYR A 119 -8.49 20.75 13.58
CA TYR A 119 -7.22 20.41 14.21
C TYR A 119 -6.06 21.30 13.73
N TYR A 120 -5.88 21.48 12.43
CA TYR A 120 -4.79 22.30 11.91
C TYR A 120 -4.97 23.80 12.18
N ALA A 121 -6.20 24.27 12.31
CA ALA A 121 -6.49 25.67 12.59
C ALA A 121 -6.31 26.05 14.08
N ALA A 122 -6.62 25.13 15.00
CA ALA A 122 -6.75 25.45 16.43
C ALA A 122 -6.29 24.36 17.41
N GLY A 123 -5.76 23.24 16.92
CA GLY A 123 -5.18 22.17 17.73
C GLY A 123 -6.21 21.19 18.33
N SER A 124 -5.71 20.35 19.24
CA SER A 124 -6.47 19.19 19.75
C SER A 124 -7.73 19.55 20.53
N ASP A 125 -7.73 20.61 21.33
CA ASP A 125 -8.91 21.00 22.12
C ASP A 125 -10.10 21.34 21.21
N ALA A 126 -9.84 22.10 20.14
CA ALA A 126 -10.85 22.42 19.13
C ALA A 126 -11.28 21.16 18.38
N PHE A 127 -10.34 20.29 17.99
CA PHE A 127 -10.65 19.01 17.35
C PHE A 127 -11.62 18.18 18.20
N TRP A 128 -11.36 17.99 19.49
CA TRP A 128 -12.22 17.19 20.36
C TRP A 128 -13.58 17.84 20.61
N SER A 129 -13.68 19.17 20.54
CA SER A 129 -14.97 19.87 20.56
C SER A 129 -15.79 19.58 19.31
N PHE A 130 -15.19 19.72 18.13
CA PHE A 130 -15.83 19.39 16.85
C PHE A 130 -16.22 17.90 16.77
N HIS A 131 -15.31 17.01 17.18
CA HIS A 131 -15.48 15.57 17.15
C HIS A 131 -16.76 15.12 17.88
N ARG A 132 -17.03 15.67 19.08
CA ARG A 132 -18.27 15.38 19.82
C ARG A 132 -19.51 15.77 19.02
N ARG A 133 -19.53 16.99 18.46
CA ARG A 133 -20.65 17.47 17.63
C ARG A 133 -20.86 16.60 16.40
N ALA A 134 -19.78 16.18 15.74
CA ALA A 134 -19.83 15.32 14.57
C ALA A 134 -20.44 13.94 14.90
N PHE A 135 -20.14 13.33 16.04
CA PHE A 135 -20.76 12.07 16.47
C PHE A 135 -22.21 12.21 16.96
N GLU A 136 -22.53 13.30 17.66
CA GLU A 136 -23.91 13.64 18.02
C GLU A 136 -24.80 13.72 16.76
N ASN A 137 -24.25 14.23 15.66
CA ASN A 137 -24.96 14.58 14.43
C ASN A 137 -24.48 13.78 13.19
N GLY A 138 -24.04 12.52 13.34
CA GLY A 138 -23.40 11.75 12.25
C GLY A 138 -24.21 11.54 10.95
N GLN A 139 -25.51 11.85 10.94
CA GLN A 139 -26.34 11.86 9.72
C GLN A 139 -26.39 13.23 9.02
N ALA A 140 -25.94 14.29 9.69
CA ALA A 140 -25.97 15.68 9.22
C ALA A 140 -24.55 16.23 9.01
N LEU A 141 -23.67 15.42 8.41
CA LEU A 141 -22.30 15.82 8.05
C LEU A 141 -22.32 16.70 6.79
N THR A 142 -22.75 17.96 6.94
CA THR A 142 -22.88 18.94 5.85
C THR A 142 -21.92 20.13 6.03
N PRO A 143 -21.55 20.85 4.96
CA PRO A 143 -20.69 22.02 5.04
C PRO A 143 -21.16 23.06 6.07
N GLU A 144 -22.46 23.36 6.10
CA GLU A 144 -23.06 24.36 7.00
C GLU A 144 -22.87 23.97 8.47
N ASN A 145 -23.07 22.68 8.76
CA ASN A 145 -22.86 22.14 10.10
C ASN A 145 -21.38 22.10 10.47
N PHE A 146 -20.49 21.81 9.53
CA PHE A 146 -19.05 21.83 9.80
C PHE A 146 -18.55 23.21 10.18
N GLU A 147 -18.96 24.27 9.46
CA GLU A 147 -18.62 25.65 9.82
C GLU A 147 -19.21 26.04 11.18
N SER A 148 -20.46 25.65 11.44
CA SER A 148 -21.09 25.88 12.74
C SER A 148 -20.30 25.23 13.89
N TRP A 149 -19.96 23.94 13.77
CA TRP A 149 -19.21 23.22 14.79
C TRP A 149 -17.76 23.68 14.91
N ALA A 150 -17.13 24.13 13.81
CA ALA A 150 -15.80 24.72 13.82
C ALA A 150 -15.82 26.05 14.61
N ARG A 151 -16.83 26.90 14.39
CA ARG A 151 -17.02 28.14 15.15
C ARG A 151 -17.27 27.86 16.64
N ASP A 152 -18.12 26.88 16.95
CA ASP A 152 -18.35 26.43 18.33
C ASP A 152 -17.08 25.90 19.00
N ALA A 153 -16.16 25.32 18.22
CA ALA A 153 -14.85 24.87 18.67
C ALA A 153 -13.83 26.01 18.80
N GLY A 154 -14.23 27.27 18.57
CA GLY A 154 -13.36 28.45 18.66
C GLY A 154 -12.47 28.66 17.44
N VAL A 155 -12.77 28.02 16.31
CA VAL A 155 -12.01 28.18 15.06
C VAL A 155 -12.50 29.40 14.29
N ASP A 156 -11.56 30.23 13.85
CA ASP A 156 -11.81 31.28 12.88
C ASP A 156 -12.20 30.68 11.52
N LEU A 157 -13.34 31.09 10.96
CA LEU A 157 -13.83 30.49 9.71
C LEU A 157 -12.98 30.80 8.49
N ALA A 158 -12.25 31.91 8.46
CA ALA A 158 -11.29 32.15 7.39
C ALA A 158 -10.14 31.13 7.44
N LYS A 159 -9.70 30.73 8.65
CA LYS A 159 -8.74 29.61 8.80
C LYS A 159 -9.35 28.25 8.49
N PHE A 160 -10.60 28.01 8.90
CA PHE A 160 -11.28 26.75 8.59
C PHE A 160 -11.48 26.55 7.08
N ASN A 161 -11.79 27.63 6.37
CA ASN A 161 -12.00 27.66 4.92
C ASN A 161 -10.71 27.96 4.12
N ASP A 162 -9.56 28.05 4.80
CA ASP A 162 -8.27 28.24 4.13
C ASP A 162 -7.97 27.03 3.22
N PRO A 163 -7.73 27.24 1.92
CA PRO A 163 -7.48 26.15 0.97
C PRO A 163 -6.26 25.28 1.31
N ALA A 164 -5.21 25.84 1.92
CA ALA A 164 -4.03 25.08 2.32
C ALA A 164 -4.32 24.20 3.54
N ILE A 165 -5.12 24.68 4.49
CA ILE A 165 -5.60 23.88 5.63
C ILE A 165 -6.54 22.76 5.14
N ALA A 166 -7.44 23.08 4.20
CA ALA A 166 -8.32 22.09 3.57
C ALA A 166 -7.53 20.99 2.84
N GLN A 167 -6.47 21.38 2.13
CA GLN A 167 -5.60 20.46 1.42
C GLN A 167 -4.83 19.54 2.38
N ARG A 168 -4.19 20.11 3.42
CA ARG A 168 -3.48 19.36 4.47
C ARG A 168 -4.42 18.38 5.19
N ALA A 169 -5.66 18.80 5.44
CA ALA A 169 -6.69 17.95 6.01
C ALA A 169 -7.04 16.74 5.11
N SER A 170 -7.20 16.94 3.81
CA SER A 170 -7.48 15.83 2.88
C SER A 170 -6.30 14.86 2.75
N GLU A 171 -5.07 15.37 2.76
CA GLU A 171 -3.85 14.56 2.78
C GLU A 171 -3.77 13.72 4.06
N LYS A 172 -4.06 14.31 5.21
CA LYS A 172 -4.07 13.60 6.49
C LYS A 172 -5.06 12.46 6.51
N VAL A 173 -6.29 12.69 6.04
CA VAL A 173 -7.31 11.63 5.94
C VAL A 173 -6.86 10.52 4.98
N THR A 174 -6.20 10.88 3.88
CA THR A 174 -5.66 9.90 2.93
C THR A 174 -4.52 9.07 3.53
N ALA A 175 -3.60 9.72 4.27
CA ALA A 175 -2.48 9.07 4.94
C ALA A 175 -2.95 8.10 6.04
N ASP A 176 -3.95 8.50 6.84
CA ASP A 176 -4.52 7.63 7.88
C ASP A 176 -5.25 6.43 7.29
N LEU A 177 -5.95 6.58 6.17
CA LEU A 177 -6.54 5.47 5.44
C LEU A 177 -5.47 4.51 4.88
N ALA A 178 -4.36 5.03 4.37
CA ALA A 178 -3.24 4.21 3.93
C ALA A 178 -2.60 3.45 5.10
N LEU A 179 -2.40 4.13 6.24
CA LEU A 179 -1.91 3.52 7.46
C LEU A 179 -2.85 2.41 7.96
N ALA A 180 -4.16 2.68 8.01
CA ALA A 180 -5.16 1.68 8.38
C ALA A 180 -5.06 0.41 7.51
N ARG A 181 -4.94 0.58 6.19
CA ARG A 181 -4.74 -0.55 5.26
C ARG A 181 -3.44 -1.31 5.54
N SER A 182 -2.33 -0.60 5.78
CA SER A 182 -1.04 -1.23 6.08
C SER A 182 -1.03 -2.05 7.37
N LEU A 183 -1.87 -1.66 8.35
CA LEU A 183 -2.05 -2.35 9.62
C LEU A 183 -3.11 -3.47 9.55
N GLY A 184 -3.69 -3.73 8.37
CA GLY A 184 -4.76 -4.71 8.20
C GLY A 184 -6.11 -4.28 8.79
N ILE A 185 -6.30 -3.00 9.09
CA ILE A 185 -7.54 -2.45 9.63
C ILE A 185 -8.54 -2.25 8.48
N ARG A 186 -9.60 -3.06 8.50
CA ARG A 186 -10.63 -3.10 7.43
C ARG A 186 -11.99 -2.57 7.87
N GLY A 187 -12.12 -2.14 9.12
CA GLY A 187 -13.37 -1.64 9.67
C GLY A 187 -13.12 -0.83 10.94
N THR A 188 -14.12 -0.05 11.33
CA THR A 188 -14.08 0.85 12.48
C THR A 188 -15.20 0.52 13.47
N PRO A 189 -15.02 0.78 14.78
CA PRO A 189 -13.80 1.32 15.39
C PRO A 189 -12.71 0.25 15.49
N ASN A 190 -11.46 0.69 15.43
CA ASN A 190 -10.30 -0.17 15.68
C ASN A 190 -9.30 0.59 16.54
N ALA A 191 -8.96 0.04 17.70
CA ALA A 191 -8.03 0.68 18.63
C ALA A 191 -6.75 -0.15 18.76
N LEU A 192 -5.61 0.49 18.96
CA LEU A 192 -4.36 -0.17 19.34
C LEU A 192 -3.84 0.45 20.62
N VAL A 193 -3.86 -0.31 21.72
CA VAL A 193 -3.39 0.12 23.04
C VAL A 193 -1.93 -0.24 23.17
N ASN A 194 -1.04 0.76 23.04
CA ASN A 194 0.41 0.54 22.95
C ASN A 194 0.76 -0.57 21.94
N GLY A 195 0.05 -0.63 20.80
CA GLY A 195 0.21 -1.67 19.76
C GLY A 195 -0.69 -2.90 19.91
N VAL A 196 -1.28 -3.17 21.09
CA VAL A 196 -2.20 -4.30 21.30
C VAL A 196 -3.54 -4.03 20.60
N PRO A 197 -3.96 -4.86 19.62
CA PRO A 197 -5.18 -4.60 18.85
C PRO A 197 -6.45 -4.88 19.66
N VAL A 198 -7.37 -3.92 19.64
CA VAL A 198 -8.74 -4.02 20.18
C VAL A 198 -9.70 -3.71 19.03
N LYS A 199 -10.26 -4.78 18.45
CA LYS A 199 -11.10 -4.69 17.24
C LYS A 199 -12.57 -4.46 17.60
N GLY A 200 -13.20 -3.47 16.99
CA GLY A 200 -14.63 -3.20 17.14
C GLY A 200 -15.01 -2.46 18.42
N ASN A 201 -16.32 -2.27 18.60
CA ASN A 201 -16.87 -1.65 19.81
C ASN A 201 -16.82 -2.63 20.99
N GLN A 202 -15.70 -2.64 21.73
CA GLN A 202 -15.50 -3.53 22.87
C GLN A 202 -15.98 -2.91 24.20
N PRO A 203 -16.42 -3.72 25.17
CA PRO A 203 -16.72 -3.26 26.53
C PRO A 203 -15.52 -2.60 27.21
N ILE A 204 -15.80 -1.66 28.13
CA ILE A 204 -14.76 -0.92 28.86
C ILE A 204 -13.77 -1.82 29.60
N ASP A 205 -14.21 -2.97 30.10
CA ASP A 205 -13.35 -3.88 30.87
C ASP A 205 -12.25 -4.55 30.01
N VAL A 206 -12.51 -4.73 28.71
CA VAL A 206 -11.47 -5.19 27.76
C VAL A 206 -10.38 -4.14 27.65
N PHE A 207 -10.75 -2.87 27.48
CA PHE A 207 -9.80 -1.77 27.44
C PHE A 207 -9.06 -1.61 28.77
N ARG A 208 -9.76 -1.68 29.91
CA ARG A 208 -9.13 -1.54 31.23
C ARG A 208 -8.08 -2.61 31.46
N THR A 209 -8.42 -3.86 31.20
CA THR A 209 -7.48 -4.99 31.35
C THR A 209 -6.18 -4.74 30.57
N ILE A 210 -6.30 -4.32 29.31
CA ILE A 210 -5.13 -4.06 28.46
C ILE A 210 -4.38 -2.81 28.92
N ILE A 211 -5.08 -1.74 29.28
CA ILE A 211 -4.46 -0.49 29.75
C ILE A 211 -3.69 -0.72 31.06
N ASP A 212 -4.26 -1.47 32.01
CA ASP A 212 -3.60 -1.78 33.29
C ASP A 212 -2.34 -2.62 33.09
N GLN A 213 -2.40 -3.64 32.23
CA GLN A 213 -1.22 -4.43 31.84
C GLN A 213 -0.14 -3.56 31.17
N GLU A 214 -0.55 -2.67 30.27
CA GLU A 214 0.37 -1.78 29.57
C GLU A 214 0.94 -0.69 30.49
N LEU A 215 0.20 -0.24 31.50
CA LEU A 215 0.68 0.69 32.52
C LEU A 215 1.79 0.05 33.36
N GLU A 216 1.62 -1.19 33.79
CA GLU A 216 2.64 -1.93 34.53
C GLU A 216 3.92 -2.12 33.69
N ALA A 217 3.76 -2.59 32.45
CA ALA A 217 4.88 -2.80 31.53
C ALA A 217 5.60 -1.49 31.17
N ALA A 218 4.85 -0.40 30.98
CA ALA A 218 5.41 0.93 30.76
C ALA A 218 6.16 1.43 32.00
N GLN A 219 5.63 1.23 33.20
CA GLN A 219 6.30 1.63 34.43
C GLN A 219 7.61 0.86 34.66
N ALA A 220 7.66 -0.41 34.28
CA ALA A 220 8.90 -1.19 34.29
C ALA A 220 9.95 -0.58 33.34
N LEU A 221 9.57 -0.18 32.12
CA LEU A 221 10.48 0.49 31.18
C LEU A 221 10.99 1.83 31.70
N ILE A 222 10.11 2.63 32.31
CA ILE A 222 10.47 3.92 32.91
C ILE A 222 11.45 3.72 34.07
N SER A 223 11.16 2.75 34.94
CA SER A 223 12.02 2.41 36.08
C SER A 223 13.39 1.87 35.63
N ALA A 224 13.44 1.22 34.47
CA ALA A 224 14.67 0.81 33.79
C ALA A 224 15.37 1.93 33.00
N GLY A 225 14.92 3.18 33.13
CA GLY A 225 15.57 4.36 32.54
C GLY A 225 15.11 4.75 31.13
N THR A 226 14.01 4.17 30.62
CA THR A 226 13.43 4.62 29.35
C THR A 226 12.78 6.01 29.52
N PRO A 227 13.11 7.01 28.68
CA PRO A 227 12.43 8.31 28.70
C PRO A 227 10.92 8.15 28.47
N ALA A 228 10.10 8.90 29.20
CA ALA A 228 8.64 8.74 29.18
C ALA A 228 8.02 8.91 27.78
N ASP A 229 8.58 9.80 26.95
CA ASP A 229 8.15 10.01 25.56
C ASP A 229 8.63 8.92 24.58
N GLN A 230 9.54 8.04 25.00
CA GLN A 230 9.99 6.87 24.22
C GLN A 230 9.24 5.58 24.59
N VAL A 231 8.44 5.60 25.66
CA VAL A 231 7.71 4.43 26.17
C VAL A 231 6.76 3.87 25.12
N TYR A 232 5.98 4.73 24.46
CA TYR A 232 5.04 4.30 23.42
C TYR A 232 5.75 3.61 22.26
N ILE A 233 6.87 4.15 21.78
CA ILE A 233 7.65 3.55 20.69
C ILE A 233 8.09 2.14 21.09
N LYS A 234 8.67 1.96 22.28
CA LYS A 234 9.11 0.64 22.75
C LYS A 234 7.95 -0.33 22.96
N ARG A 235 6.88 0.09 23.63
CA ARG A 235 5.71 -0.78 23.90
C ARG A 235 4.99 -1.16 22.62
N SER A 236 4.74 -0.20 21.72
CA SER A 236 4.11 -0.46 20.43
C SER A 236 4.93 -1.40 19.55
N LEU A 237 6.26 -1.28 19.51
CA LEU A 237 7.12 -2.21 18.79
C LEU A 237 7.11 -3.61 19.40
N HIS A 238 7.10 -3.70 20.73
CA HIS A 238 6.98 -4.98 21.44
C HIS A 238 5.64 -5.68 21.18
N ASN A 239 4.54 -4.92 21.26
CA ASN A 239 3.19 -5.39 21.02
C ASN A 239 2.78 -5.29 19.55
N ARG A 240 3.73 -5.09 18.63
CA ARG A 240 3.46 -4.78 17.23
C ARG A 240 2.35 -5.70 16.75
N PRO A 241 1.22 -5.14 16.25
CA PRO A 241 0.15 -5.98 15.75
C PRO A 241 0.78 -6.88 14.71
N LYS A 242 0.79 -8.18 14.99
CA LYS A 242 1.17 -9.17 14.00
C LYS A 242 0.16 -8.94 12.89
N VAL A 243 0.58 -8.30 11.80
CA VAL A 243 -0.08 -8.53 10.51
C VAL A 243 -0.17 -10.03 10.44
N GLU A 244 -1.38 -10.58 10.29
CA GLU A 244 -1.64 -12.03 10.27
C GLU A 244 -0.81 -12.66 9.13
N THR A 245 0.45 -12.88 9.46
CA THR A 245 1.27 -13.99 9.07
C THR A 245 0.60 -15.20 9.69
N ALA A 246 0.44 -16.24 8.89
CA ALA A 246 -0.18 -17.50 9.24
C ALA A 246 0.02 -17.86 10.72
N SER A 247 -1.08 -17.99 11.45
CA SER A 247 -1.08 -18.44 12.84
C SER A 247 -0.42 -19.81 12.94
N THR A 248 0.70 -19.88 13.66
CA THR A 248 1.22 -21.13 14.22
C THR A 248 0.41 -21.46 15.47
N ALA A 249 -0.50 -22.42 15.37
CA ALA A 249 -1.05 -23.15 16.51
C ALA A 249 -0.33 -24.51 16.66
N PRO A 250 -0.28 -25.08 17.88
CA PRO A 250 0.79 -25.95 18.33
C PRO A 250 0.63 -27.39 17.83
N VAL A 251 1.74 -27.99 17.40
CA VAL A 251 1.86 -29.44 17.27
C VAL A 251 1.99 -30.00 18.69
N ALA A 252 0.96 -30.71 19.12
CA ALA A 252 1.06 -31.60 20.26
C ALA A 252 2.17 -32.63 19.97
N THR A 253 3.21 -32.64 20.80
CA THR A 253 4.10 -33.80 20.90
C THR A 253 4.28 -34.15 22.37
N THR A 254 3.96 -35.40 22.64
CA THR A 254 4.07 -36.09 23.91
C THR A 254 5.50 -36.06 24.45
N THR A 255 5.58 -35.83 25.76
CA THR A 255 6.64 -36.14 26.73
C THR A 255 7.85 -36.96 26.25
N ALA A 256 9.07 -36.43 26.45
CA ALA A 256 10.09 -37.02 27.33
C ALA A 256 11.31 -36.07 27.51
N SER A 257 11.85 -36.08 28.72
CA SER A 257 12.89 -35.23 29.32
C SER A 257 14.28 -35.29 28.67
N ALA A 258 14.96 -34.13 28.54
CA ALA A 258 16.35 -33.86 28.97
C ALA A 258 16.85 -32.47 28.50
N GLU A 259 17.52 -31.72 29.39
CA GLU A 259 18.14 -30.40 29.17
C GLU A 259 19.65 -30.54 28.75
N PRO A 260 20.38 -29.47 28.37
CA PRO A 260 20.37 -28.74 27.10
C PRO A 260 21.69 -28.90 26.29
N ALA A 261 21.63 -28.76 24.96
CA ALA A 261 22.82 -28.52 24.14
C ALA A 261 22.63 -27.25 23.30
N LYS A 262 23.59 -26.33 23.39
CA LYS A 262 23.69 -25.09 22.59
C LYS A 262 23.68 -25.43 21.10
N ILE A 263 22.74 -24.84 20.36
CA ILE A 263 22.73 -24.82 18.89
C ILE A 263 22.58 -23.36 18.48
N GLU A 264 23.50 -22.91 17.62
CA GLU A 264 23.58 -21.56 17.07
C GLU A 264 22.31 -21.20 16.27
N GLU A 265 21.87 -19.95 16.38
CA GLU A 265 20.70 -19.41 15.67
C GLU A 265 20.87 -19.57 14.15
N PRO A 266 19.87 -20.12 13.42
CA PRO A 266 19.79 -19.95 11.98
C PRO A 266 19.42 -18.48 11.67
N GLU A 267 20.17 -17.84 10.77
CA GLU A 267 19.93 -16.46 10.36
C GLU A 267 18.47 -16.22 9.95
N LYS A 268 17.89 -15.14 10.49
CA LYS A 268 16.53 -14.68 10.18
C LYS A 268 16.42 -14.25 8.71
N PRO A 269 15.33 -14.60 8.00
CA PRO A 269 15.02 -14.02 6.70
C PRO A 269 14.86 -12.50 6.81
N LYS A 270 15.57 -11.76 5.94
CA LYS A 270 15.51 -10.30 5.87
C LYS A 270 14.09 -9.80 5.54
N ASP A 271 13.72 -8.78 6.29
CA ASP A 271 12.51 -7.97 6.25
C ASP A 271 12.11 -7.54 4.82
N ARG A 272 10.84 -7.71 4.45
CA ARG A 272 10.22 -6.96 3.35
C ARG A 272 9.11 -6.09 3.94
N GLY A 273 9.27 -4.76 3.90
CA GLY A 273 8.11 -3.87 3.90
C GLY A 273 8.14 -2.56 4.71
N LYS A 274 9.25 -1.84 4.75
CA LYS A 274 9.24 -0.37 4.57
C LYS A 274 10.17 -0.10 3.38
N VAL A 275 9.68 0.50 2.30
CA VAL A 275 10.62 1.08 1.32
C VAL A 275 11.23 2.26 2.04
N GLN A 276 12.52 2.17 2.36
CA GLN A 276 13.24 3.26 3.00
C GLN A 276 13.24 4.46 2.04
N GLU A 277 12.91 5.65 2.54
CA GLU A 277 12.83 6.88 1.74
C GLU A 277 14.14 7.21 1.02
N ASP A 278 15.26 6.84 1.65
CA ASP A 278 16.63 6.84 1.12
C ASP A 278 17.24 5.47 1.43
N ASP A 279 17.48 4.69 0.39
CA ASP A 279 18.14 3.39 0.47
C ASP A 279 19.52 3.52 -0.19
N ALA A 280 20.59 3.25 0.56
CA ALA A 280 21.95 3.28 0.03
C ALA A 280 22.25 2.15 -0.97
N THR A 281 21.32 1.20 -1.12
CA THR A 281 21.38 0.17 -2.16
C THR A 281 21.32 0.82 -3.54
N VAL A 282 22.30 0.49 -4.37
CA VAL A 282 22.33 0.86 -5.77
C VAL A 282 21.68 -0.24 -6.58
N TYR A 283 20.57 0.08 -7.23
CA TYR A 283 19.79 -0.82 -8.07
C TYR A 283 20.17 -0.68 -9.54
N GLN A 284 20.08 -1.79 -10.27
CA GLN A 284 20.23 -1.78 -11.73
C GLN A 284 19.04 -1.09 -12.37
N VAL A 285 19.28 0.07 -12.97
CA VAL A 285 18.26 0.85 -13.68
C VAL A 285 18.72 1.06 -15.12
N GLY A 286 18.07 0.35 -16.05
CA GLY A 286 18.28 0.55 -17.49
C GLY A 286 17.78 1.93 -17.92
N LEU A 287 18.41 2.52 -18.96
CA LEU A 287 17.99 3.79 -19.56
C LEU A 287 17.29 3.61 -20.90
N GLY A 288 17.70 2.60 -21.66
CA GLY A 288 17.04 2.17 -22.88
C GLY A 288 16.98 3.29 -23.90
N LYS A 289 15.79 3.49 -24.44
CA LYS A 289 15.48 4.64 -25.29
C LYS A 289 14.69 5.69 -24.53
N ALA A 290 14.81 5.80 -23.20
CA ALA A 290 14.10 6.85 -22.47
C ALA A 290 14.62 8.25 -22.87
N PRO A 291 13.76 9.27 -22.90
CA PRO A 291 14.18 10.63 -23.21
C PRO A 291 15.09 11.18 -22.10
N SER A 292 16.15 11.88 -22.51
CA SER A 292 17.16 12.41 -21.58
C SER A 292 17.39 13.92 -21.77
N LYS A 293 17.69 14.62 -20.68
CA LYS A 293 18.00 16.06 -20.63
C LYS A 293 19.30 16.27 -19.86
N GLY A 294 20.27 16.92 -20.49
CA GLY A 294 21.63 17.09 -19.98
C GLY A 294 22.67 16.33 -20.82
N PRO A 295 23.96 16.40 -20.46
CA PRO A 295 25.02 15.77 -21.25
C PRO A 295 24.93 14.24 -21.26
N ALA A 296 25.31 13.63 -22.38
CA ALA A 296 25.35 12.17 -22.50
C ALA A 296 26.44 11.53 -21.62
N ASP A 297 27.50 12.26 -21.31
CA ASP A 297 28.65 11.87 -20.47
C ASP A 297 28.56 12.41 -19.04
N ALA A 298 27.39 12.87 -18.60
CA ALA A 298 27.15 13.30 -17.22
C ALA A 298 27.46 12.17 -16.23
N LEU A 299 28.21 12.49 -15.18
CA LEU A 299 28.67 11.55 -14.16
C LEU A 299 27.55 11.05 -13.24
N VAL A 300 26.48 11.84 -13.09
CA VAL A 300 25.27 11.46 -12.36
C VAL A 300 24.07 11.40 -13.30
N THR A 301 23.36 10.29 -13.25
CA THR A 301 22.09 10.07 -13.94
C THR A 301 20.96 10.00 -12.93
N ILE A 302 19.97 10.88 -13.06
CA ILE A 302 18.73 10.82 -12.31
C ILE A 302 17.67 10.20 -13.21
N VAL A 303 17.17 9.02 -12.86
CA VAL A 303 16.01 8.41 -13.53
C VAL A 303 14.76 8.73 -12.72
N GLN A 304 13.82 9.45 -13.31
CA GLN A 304 12.55 9.83 -12.69
C GLN A 304 11.40 9.03 -13.31
N PHE A 305 10.75 8.21 -12.49
CA PHE A 305 9.44 7.65 -12.79
C PHE A 305 8.36 8.67 -12.41
N GLY A 306 7.67 9.20 -13.41
CA GLY A 306 6.73 10.30 -13.26
C GLY A 306 5.38 10.05 -13.90
N ASN A 307 4.37 10.75 -13.39
CA ASN A 307 3.04 10.81 -13.99
C ASN A 307 2.63 12.28 -14.11
N PHE A 308 2.31 12.73 -15.32
CA PHE A 308 1.91 14.11 -15.58
C PHE A 308 0.63 14.53 -14.83
N GLU A 309 -0.28 13.61 -14.52
CA GLU A 309 -1.48 13.91 -13.72
C GLU A 309 -1.22 13.89 -12.21
N CYS A 310 -0.03 13.46 -11.77
CA CYS A 310 0.29 13.38 -10.36
C CYS A 310 0.79 14.73 -9.82
N ARG A 311 0.02 15.32 -8.90
CA ARG A 311 0.39 16.56 -8.21
C ARG A 311 1.76 16.52 -7.54
N TYR A 312 2.19 15.37 -7.01
CA TYR A 312 3.51 15.25 -6.37
C TYR A 312 4.62 15.28 -7.41
N SER A 313 4.39 14.70 -8.59
CA SER A 313 5.32 14.82 -9.72
C SER A 313 5.40 16.28 -10.15
N SER A 314 4.28 17.01 -10.22
CA SER A 314 4.28 18.46 -10.44
C SER A 314 5.06 19.26 -9.41
N GLN A 315 4.85 18.96 -8.13
CA GLN A 315 5.41 19.69 -6.99
C GLN A 315 6.94 19.63 -6.95
N VAL A 316 7.54 18.52 -7.40
CA VAL A 316 9.00 18.36 -7.36
C VAL A 316 9.70 18.97 -8.58
N GLU A 317 9.00 19.25 -9.68
CA GLU A 317 9.61 19.76 -10.91
C GLU A 317 10.47 21.02 -10.71
N PRO A 318 10.07 22.04 -9.93
CA PRO A 318 10.94 23.18 -9.65
C PRO A 318 12.26 22.77 -8.99
N THR A 319 12.23 21.81 -8.05
CA THR A 319 13.44 21.28 -7.42
C THR A 319 14.31 20.51 -8.41
N VAL A 320 13.72 19.73 -9.31
CA VAL A 320 14.47 19.02 -10.37
C VAL A 320 15.11 20.03 -11.34
N GLU A 321 14.41 21.12 -11.69
CA GLU A 321 14.97 22.22 -12.49
C GLU A 321 16.15 22.90 -11.78
N ASP A 322 16.03 23.17 -10.48
CA ASP A 322 17.10 23.75 -9.65
C ASP A 322 18.31 22.81 -9.56
N VAL A 323 18.09 21.50 -9.43
CA VAL A 323 19.14 20.47 -9.49
C VAL A 323 19.89 20.55 -10.83
N LEU A 324 19.17 20.53 -11.95
CA LEU A 324 19.80 20.62 -13.27
C LEU A 324 20.56 21.93 -13.46
N ALA A 325 20.06 23.04 -12.92
CA ALA A 325 20.72 24.34 -12.97
C ALA A 325 21.98 24.42 -12.09
N GLN A 326 21.96 23.80 -10.91
CA GLN A 326 23.09 23.77 -9.97
C GLN A 326 24.22 22.85 -10.46
N TYR A 327 23.89 21.65 -10.94
CA TYR A 327 24.88 20.64 -11.32
C TYR A 327 25.27 20.66 -12.81
N LYS A 328 24.52 21.36 -13.65
CA LYS A 328 24.83 21.65 -15.06
C LYS A 328 25.32 20.43 -15.84
N ASP A 329 26.62 20.40 -16.16
CA ASP A 329 27.28 19.39 -16.98
C ASP A 329 27.50 18.06 -16.25
N LYS A 330 27.27 18.02 -14.94
CA LYS A 330 27.51 16.84 -14.10
C LYS A 330 26.30 15.92 -13.99
N VAL A 331 25.10 16.41 -14.24
CA VAL A 331 23.85 15.67 -14.05
C VAL A 331 23.06 15.60 -15.36
N ARG A 332 22.56 14.41 -15.68
CA ARG A 332 21.50 14.21 -16.68
C ARG A 332 20.23 13.67 -16.02
N LEU A 333 19.08 14.15 -16.48
CA LEU A 333 17.77 13.64 -16.11
C LEU A 333 17.26 12.70 -17.20
N VAL A 334 16.69 11.57 -16.81
CA VAL A 334 16.04 10.59 -17.68
C VAL A 334 14.61 10.40 -17.18
N TRP A 335 13.63 10.55 -18.06
CA TRP A 335 12.22 10.36 -17.72
C TRP A 335 11.74 8.96 -18.05
N ARG A 336 10.94 8.37 -17.15
CA ARG A 336 10.22 7.12 -17.35
C ARG A 336 8.74 7.32 -17.00
N HIS A 337 7.84 6.86 -17.86
CA HIS A 337 6.41 6.96 -17.62
C HIS A 337 5.95 6.00 -16.51
N ARG A 338 5.23 6.52 -15.52
CA ARG A 338 4.54 5.74 -14.49
C ARG A 338 3.10 6.21 -14.30
N PRO A 339 2.24 6.11 -15.33
CA PRO A 339 0.83 6.44 -15.19
C PRO A 339 0.20 5.57 -14.09
N LEU A 340 -0.45 6.23 -13.13
CA LEU A 340 -1.00 5.58 -11.95
C LEU A 340 -2.43 5.09 -12.25
N PRO A 341 -2.82 3.85 -11.90
CA PRO A 341 -4.11 3.27 -12.33
C PRO A 341 -5.37 4.02 -11.87
N TYR A 342 -5.25 4.87 -10.85
CA TYR A 342 -6.33 5.70 -10.30
C TYR A 342 -6.34 7.13 -10.85
N LEU A 343 -5.37 7.49 -11.68
CA LEU A 343 -5.25 8.77 -12.38
C LEU A 343 -5.54 8.52 -13.87
N ARG A 344 -6.80 8.77 -14.26
CA ARG A 344 -7.37 8.35 -15.55
C ARG A 344 -6.67 9.00 -16.76
N ARG A 345 -6.16 10.21 -16.61
CA ARG A 345 -5.58 11.01 -17.70
C ARG A 345 -4.05 10.92 -17.79
N GLY A 346 -3.39 10.18 -16.90
CA GLY A 346 -1.95 9.94 -16.96
C GLY A 346 -1.47 9.30 -18.27
N ILE A 347 -2.22 8.31 -18.82
CA ILE A 347 -1.88 7.69 -20.11
C ILE A 347 -2.04 8.69 -21.28
N PRO A 348 -3.20 9.36 -21.47
CA PRO A 348 -3.36 10.40 -22.49
C PRO A 348 -2.27 11.48 -22.46
N ALA A 349 -1.90 11.97 -21.28
CA ALA A 349 -0.81 12.94 -21.14
C ALA A 349 0.55 12.38 -21.58
N SER A 350 0.84 11.13 -21.21
CA SER A 350 2.06 10.42 -21.63
C SER A 350 2.10 10.22 -23.15
N LEU A 351 0.94 9.93 -23.76
CA LEU A 351 0.81 9.80 -25.22
C LEU A 351 1.12 11.10 -25.96
N VAL A 352 0.68 12.27 -25.44
CA VAL A 352 1.05 13.57 -26.04
C VAL A 352 2.57 13.78 -26.02
N ALA A 353 3.23 13.42 -24.92
CA ALA A 353 4.68 13.52 -24.81
C ALA A 353 5.41 12.58 -25.79
N GLU A 354 4.92 11.34 -25.96
CA GLU A 354 5.49 10.38 -26.93
C GLU A 354 5.25 10.78 -28.39
N ILE A 355 4.10 11.39 -28.71
CA ILE A 355 3.86 11.95 -30.06
C ILE A 355 4.84 13.10 -30.33
N ALA A 356 4.99 14.03 -29.38
CA ALA A 356 5.95 15.13 -29.51
C ALA A 356 7.37 14.61 -29.72
N ARG A 357 7.73 13.54 -29.02
CA ARG A 357 9.01 12.87 -29.16
C ARG A 357 9.19 12.21 -30.51
N ALA A 358 8.18 11.51 -31.01
CA ALA A 358 8.23 10.86 -32.31
C ALA A 358 8.42 11.88 -33.45
N GLU A 359 7.84 13.09 -33.33
CA GLU A 359 7.96 14.13 -34.35
C GLU A 359 9.23 14.99 -34.21
N LYS A 360 9.70 15.25 -32.99
CA LYS A 360 10.72 16.29 -32.72
C LYS A 360 11.88 15.80 -31.84
N GLY A 361 12.02 14.49 -31.65
CA GLY A 361 13.04 13.87 -30.80
C GLY A 361 12.89 14.23 -29.32
N ASP A 362 13.95 14.03 -28.54
CA ASP A 362 13.94 14.32 -27.10
C ASP A 362 13.64 15.80 -26.79
N ALA A 363 14.01 16.73 -27.68
CA ALA A 363 13.62 18.13 -27.55
C ALA A 363 12.09 18.31 -27.58
N GLY A 364 11.39 17.58 -28.44
CA GLY A 364 9.93 17.52 -28.47
C GLY A 364 9.34 16.95 -27.18
N PHE A 365 9.93 15.86 -26.68
CA PHE A 365 9.51 15.25 -25.42
C PHE A 365 9.59 16.26 -24.26
N TRP A 366 10.74 16.92 -24.09
CA TRP A 366 10.95 17.85 -22.98
C TRP A 366 10.13 19.13 -23.09
N ALA A 367 9.83 19.58 -24.32
CA ALA A 367 8.86 20.66 -24.53
C ALA A 367 7.46 20.24 -24.08
N ALA A 368 7.02 19.02 -24.43
CA ALA A 368 5.73 18.49 -24.00
C ALA A 368 5.66 18.28 -22.49
N HIS A 369 6.70 17.69 -21.90
CA HIS A 369 6.85 17.52 -20.46
C HIS A 369 6.67 18.84 -19.71
N LYS A 370 7.40 19.88 -20.13
CA LYS A 370 7.27 21.22 -19.54
C LYS A 370 5.85 21.76 -19.69
N ALA A 371 5.27 21.68 -20.89
CA ALA A 371 3.94 22.21 -21.16
C ALA A 371 2.83 21.50 -20.35
N LEU A 372 2.94 20.18 -20.16
CA LEU A 372 1.98 19.40 -19.37
C LEU A 372 2.01 19.81 -17.88
N PHE A 373 3.20 19.96 -17.29
CA PHE A 373 3.32 20.40 -15.90
C PHE A 373 3.01 21.89 -15.70
N ASP A 374 3.38 22.76 -16.65
CA ASP A 374 3.00 24.18 -16.58
C ASP A 374 1.47 24.36 -16.67
N ALA A 375 0.81 23.58 -17.54
CA ALA A 375 -0.64 23.61 -17.66
C ALA A 375 -1.32 23.18 -16.34
N GLU A 376 -0.79 22.16 -15.66
CA GLU A 376 -1.28 21.76 -14.33
C GLU A 376 -1.16 22.89 -13.29
N LYS A 377 -0.02 23.60 -13.25
CA LYS A 377 0.22 24.72 -12.31
C LYS A 377 -0.80 25.86 -12.45
N THR A 378 -1.35 26.07 -13.65
CA THR A 378 -2.37 27.11 -13.91
C THR A 378 -3.80 26.67 -13.59
N GLY A 379 -4.04 25.37 -13.41
CA GLY A 379 -5.31 24.80 -12.99
C GLY A 379 -5.37 24.66 -11.47
N HIS A 380 -6.17 25.49 -10.78
CA HIS A 380 -6.57 25.19 -9.40
C HIS A 380 -7.15 23.77 -9.33
N ALA A 381 -7.03 23.07 -8.20
CA ALA A 381 -7.32 21.63 -8.07
C ALA A 381 -8.67 21.15 -8.67
N GLU A 382 -9.69 22.03 -8.76
CA GLU A 382 -10.97 21.76 -9.42
C GLU A 382 -10.91 21.75 -10.97
N LYS A 383 -9.99 22.51 -11.59
CA LYS A 383 -9.77 22.64 -13.04
C LYS A 383 -8.69 21.71 -13.62
N SER A 384 -7.96 20.97 -12.78
CA SER A 384 -7.00 19.94 -13.26
C SER A 384 -7.66 18.90 -14.18
N LYS A 385 -8.95 18.63 -13.96
CA LYS A 385 -9.81 17.80 -14.83
C LYS A 385 -9.99 18.39 -16.23
N ASP A 386 -9.93 19.72 -16.37
CA ASP A 386 -10.07 20.42 -17.64
C ASP A 386 -8.72 20.45 -18.39
N VAL A 387 -7.59 20.58 -17.68
CA VAL A 387 -6.24 20.58 -18.29
C VAL A 387 -5.93 19.25 -18.96
N PHE A 388 -6.17 18.14 -18.26
CA PHE A 388 -5.95 16.80 -18.81
C PHE A 388 -7.20 16.22 -19.48
N SER A 389 -8.23 17.04 -19.72
CA SER A 389 -9.32 16.66 -20.62
C SER A 389 -8.80 16.46 -22.04
N GLU A 390 -9.57 15.80 -22.91
CA GLU A 390 -9.21 15.69 -24.32
C GLU A 390 -8.95 17.08 -24.93
N ALA A 391 -9.85 18.04 -24.69
CA ALA A 391 -9.70 19.40 -25.20
C ALA A 391 -8.45 20.12 -24.67
N GLY A 392 -8.14 19.95 -23.38
CA GLY A 392 -6.95 20.52 -22.76
C GLY A 392 -5.65 19.93 -23.34
N LEU A 393 -5.60 18.61 -23.50
CA LEU A 393 -4.47 17.91 -24.12
C LEU A 393 -4.28 18.30 -25.60
N LEU A 394 -5.37 18.46 -26.36
CA LEU A 394 -5.30 18.97 -27.74
C LEU A 394 -4.82 20.43 -27.78
N SER A 395 -5.22 21.26 -26.82
CA SER A 395 -4.73 22.64 -26.72
C SER A 395 -3.23 22.69 -26.43
N ILE A 396 -2.73 21.83 -25.53
CA ILE A 396 -1.30 21.68 -25.25
C ILE A 396 -0.56 21.20 -26.51
N ALA A 397 -1.06 20.14 -27.17
CA ALA A 397 -0.48 19.59 -28.38
C ALA A 397 -0.38 20.65 -29.51
N LYS A 398 -1.42 21.45 -29.68
CA LYS A 398 -1.43 22.58 -30.61
C LYS A 398 -0.39 23.64 -30.24
N GLY A 399 -0.27 23.99 -28.95
CA GLY A 399 0.76 24.92 -28.46
C GLY A 399 2.19 24.43 -28.72
N LEU A 400 2.39 23.11 -28.72
CA LEU A 400 3.64 22.46 -29.08
C LEU A 400 3.86 22.37 -30.60
N GLY A 401 2.90 22.81 -31.43
CA GLY A 401 2.92 22.70 -32.87
C GLY A 401 2.86 21.25 -33.36
N LEU A 402 2.07 20.40 -32.70
CA LEU A 402 1.73 19.05 -33.16
C LEU A 402 0.46 19.10 -34.01
N ASP A 403 0.34 18.18 -34.96
CA ASP A 403 -0.84 18.05 -35.79
C ASP A 403 -2.02 17.45 -35.01
N GLU A 404 -3.04 18.26 -34.73
CA GLU A 404 -4.25 17.86 -34.01
C GLU A 404 -4.93 16.64 -34.64
N ALA A 405 -4.91 16.53 -35.98
CA ALA A 405 -5.52 15.41 -36.70
C ALA A 405 -4.78 14.07 -36.45
N LYS A 406 -3.50 14.13 -36.04
CA LYS A 406 -2.72 12.95 -35.63
C LYS A 406 -2.85 12.68 -34.14
N VAL A 407 -2.95 13.72 -33.31
CA VAL A 407 -2.99 13.58 -31.84
C VAL A 407 -4.34 13.07 -31.37
N LYS A 408 -5.44 13.64 -31.87
CA LYS A 408 -6.78 13.33 -31.39
C LYS A 408 -7.12 11.82 -31.42
N PRO A 409 -6.91 11.10 -32.54
CA PRO A 409 -7.23 9.67 -32.58
C PRO A 409 -6.44 8.82 -31.58
N VAL A 410 -5.28 9.30 -31.10
CA VAL A 410 -4.41 8.60 -30.16
C VAL A 410 -4.87 8.78 -28.71
N ILE A 411 -5.36 9.96 -28.35
CA ILE A 411 -5.68 10.32 -26.96
C ILE A 411 -7.18 10.21 -26.62
N THR A 412 -8.04 9.99 -27.61
CA THR A 412 -9.49 9.80 -27.41
C THR A 412 -9.75 8.43 -26.80
N ASP A 413 -10.49 8.41 -25.69
CA ASP A 413 -10.83 7.21 -24.93
C ASP A 413 -11.74 6.29 -25.76
N ALA A 414 -11.33 5.02 -25.93
CA ALA A 414 -12.09 4.05 -26.73
C ALA A 414 -13.40 3.65 -26.03
N ASP A 415 -13.40 3.58 -24.70
CA ASP A 415 -14.59 3.36 -23.88
C ASP A 415 -14.59 4.28 -22.65
N PRO A 416 -15.20 5.47 -22.78
CA PRO A 416 -15.21 6.43 -21.68
C PRO A 416 -16.09 6.01 -20.50
N SER A 417 -16.87 4.93 -20.61
CA SER A 417 -17.69 4.38 -19.53
C SER A 417 -16.86 3.64 -18.48
N THR A 418 -15.63 3.25 -18.81
CA THR A 418 -14.74 2.58 -17.88
C THR A 418 -14.05 3.59 -16.93
N PRO A 419 -13.70 3.19 -15.69
CA PRO A 419 -13.05 4.08 -14.73
C PRO A 419 -11.59 4.41 -15.08
N ARG A 420 -11.01 3.73 -16.07
CA ARG A 420 -9.63 3.91 -16.56
C ARG A 420 -9.69 4.38 -18.01
N PHE A 421 -8.61 4.98 -18.50
CA PHE A 421 -8.52 5.27 -19.94
C PHE A 421 -8.37 3.97 -20.71
N ASP A 422 -9.20 3.75 -21.73
CA ASP A 422 -9.10 2.63 -22.66
C ASP A 422 -8.36 3.11 -23.93
N PRO A 423 -7.09 2.70 -24.16
CA PRO A 423 -6.31 3.21 -25.27
C PRO A 423 -6.90 2.79 -26.63
N PRO A 424 -7.17 3.74 -27.55
CA PRO A 424 -7.67 3.41 -28.87
C PRO A 424 -6.61 2.68 -29.70
N PRO A 425 -6.98 1.95 -30.77
CA PRO A 425 -6.03 1.26 -31.64
C PRO A 425 -4.91 2.17 -32.19
N ALA A 426 -5.21 3.44 -32.43
CA ALA A 426 -4.24 4.43 -32.90
C ALA A 426 -3.13 4.76 -31.88
N ALA A 427 -3.35 4.50 -30.58
CA ALA A 427 -2.33 4.70 -29.54
C ALA A 427 -1.24 3.63 -29.53
N LYS A 428 -1.48 2.48 -30.18
CA LYS A 428 -0.58 1.32 -30.16
C LYS A 428 0.90 1.63 -30.47
N PRO A 429 1.25 2.48 -31.45
CA PRO A 429 2.65 2.81 -31.74
C PRO A 429 3.40 3.48 -30.59
N TYR A 430 2.68 4.21 -29.72
CA TYR A 430 3.25 4.99 -28.61
C TYR A 430 3.18 4.26 -27.27
N MET A 431 2.20 3.35 -27.12
CA MET A 431 2.01 2.60 -25.88
C MET A 431 3.21 1.72 -25.51
N ALA A 432 4.00 1.26 -26.49
CA ALA A 432 5.14 0.38 -26.22
C ALA A 432 6.16 0.98 -25.23
N ALA A 433 6.45 2.28 -25.35
CA ALA A 433 7.35 2.98 -24.44
C ALA A 433 6.74 3.12 -23.03
N ILE A 434 5.48 3.53 -22.95
CA ILE A 434 4.75 3.71 -21.69
C ILE A 434 4.63 2.37 -20.94
N GLU A 435 4.33 1.28 -21.65
CA GLU A 435 4.25 -0.05 -21.07
C GLU A 435 5.60 -0.56 -20.61
N ALA A 436 6.68 -0.33 -21.38
CA ALA A 436 8.03 -0.70 -20.98
C ALA A 436 8.48 0.03 -19.71
N ASP A 437 8.20 1.33 -19.62
CA ASP A 437 8.51 2.13 -18.43
C ASP A 437 7.66 1.70 -17.22
N THR A 438 6.40 1.36 -17.43
CA THR A 438 5.51 0.85 -16.37
C THR A 438 5.97 -0.53 -15.87
N ASP A 439 6.39 -1.41 -16.78
CA ASP A 439 6.95 -2.72 -16.44
C ASP A 439 8.27 -2.53 -15.64
N ALA A 440 9.14 -1.60 -16.06
CA ALA A 440 10.38 -1.27 -15.33
C ALA A 440 10.10 -0.66 -13.95
N ALA A 441 9.07 0.18 -13.83
CA ALA A 441 8.65 0.74 -12.56
C ALA A 441 8.18 -0.36 -11.59
N ASP A 442 7.40 -1.33 -12.08
CA ASP A 442 6.94 -2.45 -11.24
C ASP A 442 8.13 -3.34 -10.78
N ASP A 443 9.12 -3.56 -11.63
CA ASP A 443 10.35 -4.31 -11.28
C ASP A 443 11.18 -3.61 -10.21
N LEU A 444 11.32 -2.30 -10.36
CA LEU A 444 12.07 -1.45 -9.44
C LEU A 444 11.24 -1.06 -8.22
N GLU A 445 10.03 -1.61 -8.03
CA GLU A 445 9.14 -1.24 -6.93
C GLU A 445 8.85 0.28 -6.86
N ALA A 446 8.88 0.96 -8.01
CA ALA A 446 8.48 2.36 -8.17
C ALA A 446 6.94 2.47 -8.23
N GLU A 447 6.31 2.20 -7.09
CA GLU A 447 4.83 2.13 -6.97
C GLU A 447 4.13 3.49 -6.83
N ALA A 448 4.89 4.56 -6.54
CA ALA A 448 4.40 5.92 -6.42
C ALA A 448 5.14 6.85 -7.38
N THR A 449 4.59 8.04 -7.64
CA THR A 449 5.28 9.09 -8.40
C THR A 449 5.28 10.40 -7.60
N PRO A 450 6.36 11.19 -7.66
CA PRO A 450 7.61 10.91 -8.38
C PRO A 450 8.46 9.89 -7.64
N HIS A 451 9.24 9.11 -8.37
CA HIS A 451 10.19 8.14 -7.81
C HIS A 451 11.50 8.23 -8.57
N PHE A 452 12.60 8.30 -7.84
CA PHE A 452 13.90 8.61 -8.40
C PHE A 452 14.91 7.50 -8.14
N TYR A 453 15.82 7.35 -9.11
CA TYR A 453 17.05 6.60 -8.98
C TYR A 453 18.22 7.49 -9.40
N ILE A 454 19.06 7.88 -8.46
CA ILE A 454 20.24 8.72 -8.66
C ILE A 454 21.46 7.79 -8.72
N ASN A 455 21.99 7.55 -9.92
CA ASN A 455 22.97 6.49 -10.19
C ASN A 455 22.52 5.13 -9.62
N GLY A 456 21.22 4.82 -9.70
CA GLY A 456 20.63 3.59 -9.16
C GLY A 456 20.29 3.64 -7.67
N ARG A 457 20.68 4.69 -6.93
CA ARG A 457 20.28 4.87 -5.54
C ARG A 457 18.87 5.45 -5.44
N ARG A 458 18.01 4.80 -4.67
CA ARG A 458 16.58 5.11 -4.63
C ARG A 458 16.27 6.32 -3.76
N LEU A 459 15.39 7.20 -4.26
CA LEU A 459 14.83 8.35 -3.55
C LEU A 459 13.35 8.48 -3.89
N VAL A 460 12.46 8.44 -2.90
CA VAL A 460 11.00 8.30 -3.13
C VAL A 460 10.23 9.59 -2.80
N GLY A 461 9.34 10.03 -3.69
CA GLY A 461 8.41 11.13 -3.45
C GLY A 461 8.95 12.51 -3.85
N ALA A 462 8.15 13.55 -3.60
CA ALA A 462 8.54 14.94 -3.86
C ALA A 462 9.54 15.40 -2.79
N GLN A 463 10.83 15.26 -3.09
CA GLN A 463 11.92 15.45 -2.13
C GLN A 463 12.54 16.85 -2.24
N SER A 464 13.15 17.31 -1.14
CA SER A 464 13.75 18.64 -1.07
C SER A 464 15.09 18.72 -1.81
N MET A 465 15.51 19.96 -2.10
CA MET A 465 16.81 20.22 -2.74
C MET A 465 17.96 19.66 -1.90
N GLU A 466 17.92 19.75 -0.56
CA GLU A 466 18.99 19.22 0.28
C GLU A 466 19.14 17.70 0.16
N LYS A 467 18.03 16.97 -0.03
CA LYS A 467 18.05 15.51 -0.21
C LYS A 467 18.66 15.13 -1.55
N PHE A 468 18.27 15.80 -2.63
CA PHE A 468 18.90 15.61 -3.94
C PHE A 468 20.39 15.93 -3.88
N GLN A 469 20.75 17.11 -3.35
CA GLN A 469 22.14 17.54 -3.27
C GLN A 469 23.00 16.53 -2.52
N LYS A 470 22.55 16.06 -1.35
CA LYS A 470 23.30 15.08 -0.57
C LYS A 470 23.62 13.82 -1.39
N ILE A 471 22.62 13.25 -2.05
CA ILE A 471 22.82 12.01 -2.83
C ILE A 471 23.67 12.29 -4.07
N ILE A 472 23.42 13.39 -4.78
CA ILE A 472 24.18 13.76 -5.98
C ILE A 472 25.65 13.98 -5.65
N ASP A 473 25.97 14.72 -4.58
CA ASP A 473 27.35 14.97 -4.16
C ASP A 473 28.08 13.66 -3.79
N GLU A 474 27.40 12.75 -3.09
CA GLU A 474 27.92 11.43 -2.74
C GLU A 474 28.15 10.55 -3.99
N GLU A 475 27.22 10.54 -4.94
CA GLU A 475 27.33 9.76 -6.19
C GLU A 475 28.32 10.38 -7.18
N LEU A 476 28.47 11.70 -7.21
CA LEU A 476 29.49 12.40 -7.99
C LEU A 476 30.90 12.01 -7.52
N ALA A 477 31.14 12.00 -6.20
CA ALA A 477 32.44 11.60 -5.66
C ALA A 477 32.81 10.16 -6.04
N LYS A 478 31.84 9.24 -6.04
CA LYS A 478 32.05 7.85 -6.49
C LYS A 478 32.30 7.77 -8.00
N ALA A 479 31.55 8.52 -8.80
CA ALA A 479 31.72 8.59 -10.24
C ALA A 479 33.09 9.17 -10.63
N ASP A 480 33.53 10.24 -9.97
CA ASP A 480 34.86 10.83 -10.17
C ASP A 480 35.98 9.83 -9.84
N ALA A 481 35.83 9.03 -8.79
CA ALA A 481 36.79 7.97 -8.46
C ALA A 481 36.88 6.90 -9.57
N LEU A 482 35.76 6.54 -10.22
CA LEU A 482 35.78 5.64 -11.38
C LEU A 482 36.52 6.27 -12.58
N VAL A 483 36.32 7.56 -12.83
CA VAL A 483 37.02 8.28 -13.89
C VAL A 483 38.52 8.33 -13.60
N GLN A 484 38.92 8.62 -12.36
CA GLN A 484 40.33 8.59 -11.94
C GLN A 484 40.95 7.19 -12.06
N ALA A 485 40.15 6.14 -11.90
CA ALA A 485 40.56 4.76 -12.10
C ALA A 485 40.60 4.33 -13.58
N GLY A 486 40.28 5.23 -14.53
CA GLY A 486 40.41 5.00 -15.97
C GLY A 486 39.10 4.73 -16.72
N THR A 487 37.93 4.80 -16.05
CA THR A 487 36.64 4.67 -16.72
C THR A 487 36.32 5.94 -17.52
N ALA A 488 36.03 5.81 -18.81
CA ALA A 488 35.57 6.95 -19.62
C ALA A 488 34.27 7.54 -19.04
N LYS A 489 34.10 8.87 -19.10
CA LYS A 489 32.95 9.56 -18.47
C LYS A 489 31.59 9.01 -18.93
N ASP A 490 31.43 8.75 -20.22
CA ASP A 490 30.22 8.17 -20.81
C ASP A 490 30.01 6.68 -20.44
N GLY A 491 31.05 5.99 -19.98
CA GLY A 491 31.02 4.63 -19.45
C GLY A 491 30.74 4.53 -17.95
N VAL A 492 30.76 5.63 -17.20
CA VAL A 492 30.61 5.61 -15.73
C VAL A 492 29.29 5.00 -15.30
N TYR A 493 28.17 5.44 -15.87
CA TYR A 493 26.86 4.91 -15.51
C TYR A 493 26.75 3.40 -15.81
N HIS A 494 27.31 2.96 -16.94
CA HIS A 494 27.37 1.54 -17.28
C HIS A 494 28.15 0.74 -16.22
N GLU A 495 29.31 1.24 -15.79
CA GLU A 495 30.12 0.54 -14.78
C GLU A 495 29.43 0.46 -13.40
N ILE A 496 28.75 1.55 -12.99
CA ILE A 496 27.92 1.53 -11.77
C ILE A 496 26.81 0.48 -11.91
N MET A 497 26.05 0.50 -13.01
CA MET A 497 24.94 -0.46 -13.21
C MET A 497 25.43 -1.91 -13.33
N ARG A 498 26.62 -2.15 -13.89
CA ARG A 498 27.21 -3.50 -14.02
C ARG A 498 27.42 -4.17 -12.65
N THR A 499 27.69 -3.38 -11.61
CA THR A 499 27.95 -3.87 -10.25
C THR A 499 26.76 -3.67 -9.29
N ALA A 500 25.72 -2.97 -9.73
CA ALA A 500 24.51 -2.69 -8.97
C ALA A 500 23.67 -3.95 -8.69
N LYS A 501 22.83 -3.89 -7.67
CA LYS A 501 21.90 -4.96 -7.28
C LYS A 501 20.81 -5.12 -8.35
N GLU A 502 20.60 -6.35 -8.82
CA GLU A 502 19.44 -6.67 -9.66
C GLU A 502 18.13 -6.48 -8.85
N PRO A 503 17.02 -6.05 -9.47
CA PRO A 503 15.72 -6.05 -8.82
C PRO A 503 15.33 -7.45 -8.35
N ASP A 504 14.71 -7.54 -7.17
CA ASP A 504 14.34 -8.83 -6.59
C ASP A 504 13.20 -9.46 -7.42
N LEU A 505 13.41 -10.69 -7.88
CA LEU A 505 12.35 -11.44 -8.55
C LEU A 505 11.22 -11.78 -7.57
N PRO A 506 9.98 -11.96 -8.07
CA PRO A 506 8.92 -12.56 -7.28
C PRO A 506 9.40 -13.88 -6.64
N PRO A 507 9.05 -14.16 -5.38
CA PRO A 507 9.46 -15.40 -4.74
C PRO A 507 8.93 -16.60 -5.53
N SER A 508 9.73 -17.64 -5.65
CA SER A 508 9.26 -18.89 -6.26
C SER A 508 8.50 -19.74 -5.23
N ARG A 509 7.43 -20.40 -5.69
CA ARG A 509 6.68 -21.41 -4.92
C ARG A 509 6.54 -22.68 -5.75
N ALA A 510 6.68 -23.81 -5.07
CA ALA A 510 6.35 -25.11 -5.63
C ALA A 510 4.95 -25.51 -5.15
N ILE A 511 4.05 -25.76 -6.09
CA ILE A 511 2.68 -26.22 -5.82
C ILE A 511 2.48 -27.61 -6.41
N GLU A 512 1.55 -28.37 -5.84
CA GLU A 512 1.04 -29.58 -6.50
C GLU A 512 0.26 -29.19 -7.75
N ALA A 513 0.33 -30.04 -8.78
CA ALA A 513 -0.51 -29.88 -9.96
C ALA A 513 -2.00 -29.89 -9.56
N ALA A 514 -2.81 -29.14 -10.30
CA ALA A 514 -4.25 -29.17 -10.07
C ALA A 514 -4.80 -30.57 -10.37
N PRO A 515 -5.78 -31.07 -9.58
CA PRO A 515 -6.43 -32.35 -9.85
C PRO A 515 -7.00 -32.40 -11.27
N PRO A 516 -7.05 -33.60 -11.88
CA PRO A 516 -7.76 -33.79 -13.15
C PRO A 516 -9.18 -33.22 -13.08
N GLY A 517 -9.57 -32.44 -14.09
CA GLY A 517 -10.88 -31.79 -14.15
C GLY A 517 -10.99 -30.48 -13.36
N ALA A 518 -9.90 -29.94 -12.80
CA ALA A 518 -9.92 -28.60 -12.20
C ALA A 518 -10.39 -27.52 -13.21
N PRO A 519 -11.16 -26.52 -12.76
CA PRO A 519 -11.68 -25.49 -13.65
C PRO A 519 -10.54 -24.60 -14.16
N TRP A 520 -10.54 -24.32 -15.45
CA TRP A 520 -9.54 -23.47 -16.08
C TRP A 520 -10.13 -22.61 -17.19
N LEU A 521 -9.46 -21.49 -17.48
CA LEU A 521 -9.82 -20.50 -18.49
C LEU A 521 -8.57 -20.12 -19.30
N GLY A 522 -8.69 -19.93 -20.61
CA GLY A 522 -7.57 -19.55 -21.49
C GLY A 522 -7.25 -20.66 -22.47
N ALA A 523 -5.96 -20.88 -22.76
CA ALA A 523 -5.53 -21.94 -23.68
C ALA A 523 -5.11 -23.21 -22.93
N GLU A 524 -5.57 -24.37 -23.40
CA GLU A 524 -5.32 -25.65 -22.73
C GLU A 524 -3.82 -25.97 -22.61
N ASN A 525 -3.05 -25.68 -23.67
CA ASN A 525 -1.62 -25.91 -23.80
C ASN A 525 -0.80 -24.62 -23.65
N ALA A 526 -1.25 -23.70 -22.79
CA ALA A 526 -0.57 -22.44 -22.53
C ALA A 526 0.87 -22.65 -22.03
N LYS A 527 1.77 -21.73 -22.41
CA LYS A 527 3.16 -21.73 -21.93
C LYS A 527 3.26 -21.42 -20.44
N VAL A 528 2.36 -20.59 -19.92
CA VAL A 528 2.33 -20.17 -18.51
C VAL A 528 0.95 -20.46 -17.94
N GLU A 529 0.90 -21.26 -16.88
CA GLU A 529 -0.32 -21.46 -16.09
C GLU A 529 -0.28 -20.56 -14.85
N PHE A 530 -1.34 -19.78 -14.64
CA PHE A 530 -1.61 -19.06 -13.40
C PHE A 530 -2.54 -19.90 -12.54
N HIS A 531 -2.02 -20.50 -11.48
CA HIS A 531 -2.82 -21.16 -10.45
C HIS A 531 -3.33 -20.12 -9.47
N ILE A 532 -4.65 -19.85 -9.49
CA ILE A 532 -5.30 -18.78 -8.73
C ILE A 532 -5.96 -19.37 -7.49
N PHE A 533 -5.34 -19.18 -6.33
CA PHE A 533 -5.92 -19.49 -5.03
C PHE A 533 -6.85 -18.35 -4.62
N SER A 534 -8.15 -18.61 -4.66
CA SER A 534 -9.17 -17.56 -4.65
C SER A 534 -10.40 -17.90 -3.81
N ASP A 535 -11.14 -16.86 -3.46
CA ASP A 535 -12.31 -16.91 -2.59
C ASP A 535 -13.41 -16.02 -3.16
N PHE A 536 -14.62 -16.56 -3.32
CA PHE A 536 -15.77 -15.85 -3.85
C PHE A 536 -16.27 -14.70 -2.94
N GLU A 537 -15.94 -14.71 -1.65
CA GLU A 537 -16.25 -13.62 -0.72
C GLU A 537 -15.17 -12.54 -0.63
N CYS A 538 -14.00 -12.76 -1.23
CA CYS A 538 -12.89 -11.84 -1.14
C CYS A 538 -13.05 -10.66 -2.14
N PRO A 539 -13.08 -9.40 -1.66
CA PRO A 539 -13.21 -8.24 -2.56
C PRO A 539 -12.02 -8.08 -3.52
N PHE A 540 -10.82 -8.50 -3.13
CA PHE A 540 -9.65 -8.47 -4.01
C PHE A 540 -9.69 -9.58 -5.07
N CYS A 541 -10.29 -10.73 -4.77
CA CYS A 541 -10.53 -11.77 -5.76
C CYS A 541 -11.51 -11.27 -6.83
N LYS A 542 -12.59 -10.60 -6.41
CA LYS A 542 -13.52 -9.92 -7.33
C LYS A 542 -12.80 -8.93 -8.25
N GLN A 543 -11.91 -8.09 -7.69
CA GLN A 543 -11.12 -7.14 -8.46
C GLN A 543 -10.15 -7.83 -9.43
N ALA A 544 -9.52 -8.92 -9.00
CA ALA A 544 -8.60 -9.69 -9.84
C ALA A 544 -9.30 -10.33 -11.03
N THR A 545 -10.52 -10.86 -10.86
CA THR A 545 -11.33 -11.43 -11.94
C THR A 545 -11.51 -10.47 -13.11
N THR A 546 -11.77 -9.19 -12.86
CA THR A 546 -11.85 -8.17 -13.92
C THR A 546 -10.56 -8.07 -14.72
N THR A 547 -9.41 -8.21 -14.07
CA THR A 547 -8.10 -8.10 -14.74
C THR A 547 -7.72 -9.39 -15.46
N ILE A 548 -8.10 -10.56 -14.94
CA ILE A 548 -7.85 -11.87 -15.58
C ILE A 548 -8.48 -11.92 -16.99
N GLY A 549 -9.70 -11.40 -17.15
CA GLY A 549 -10.34 -11.30 -18.47
C GLY A 549 -9.49 -10.51 -19.47
N VAL A 550 -9.00 -9.33 -19.07
CA VAL A 550 -8.12 -8.50 -19.91
C VAL A 550 -6.83 -9.24 -20.28
N VAL A 551 -6.17 -9.87 -19.31
CA VAL A 551 -4.89 -10.57 -19.53
C VAL A 551 -5.06 -11.78 -20.44
N LYS A 552 -6.14 -12.55 -20.25
CA LYS A 552 -6.49 -13.66 -21.15
C LYS A 552 -6.57 -13.19 -22.60
N ASP A 553 -7.25 -12.07 -22.85
CA ASP A 553 -7.45 -11.58 -24.21
C ASP A 553 -6.16 -10.99 -24.83
N LEU A 554 -5.29 -10.43 -23.99
CA LEU A 554 -3.96 -9.96 -24.40
C LEU A 554 -3.00 -11.09 -24.78
N TYR A 555 -2.94 -12.15 -23.98
CA TYR A 555 -1.97 -13.23 -24.15
C TYR A 555 -2.48 -14.43 -24.94
N LYS A 556 -3.80 -14.53 -25.13
CA LYS A 556 -4.50 -15.56 -25.91
C LYS A 556 -3.95 -16.95 -25.60
N ASP A 557 -3.24 -17.54 -26.56
CA ASP A 557 -2.76 -18.92 -26.52
C ASP A 557 -1.60 -19.15 -25.53
N ASN A 558 -1.06 -18.09 -24.92
CA ASN A 558 0.10 -18.20 -24.05
C ASN A 558 -0.21 -18.36 -22.56
N VAL A 559 -1.46 -18.11 -22.13
CA VAL A 559 -1.84 -18.15 -20.70
C VAL A 559 -3.04 -19.04 -20.43
N LYS A 560 -3.00 -19.71 -19.28
CA LYS A 560 -4.09 -20.50 -18.72
C LYS A 560 -4.26 -20.15 -17.26
N PHE A 561 -5.48 -19.82 -16.86
CA PHE A 561 -5.83 -19.54 -15.47
C PHE A 561 -6.51 -20.78 -14.90
N VAL A 562 -5.87 -21.42 -13.94
CA VAL A 562 -6.38 -22.60 -13.23
C VAL A 562 -6.92 -22.15 -11.89
N TRP A 563 -8.21 -22.35 -11.64
CA TRP A 563 -8.83 -21.96 -10.38
C TRP A 563 -8.52 -22.97 -9.27
N ARG A 564 -8.20 -22.46 -8.09
CA ARG A 564 -7.92 -23.22 -6.87
C ARG A 564 -8.74 -22.63 -5.73
N ASP A 565 -9.59 -23.44 -5.10
CA ASP A 565 -10.45 -22.97 -4.02
C ASP A 565 -9.62 -22.64 -2.78
N ARG A 566 -9.77 -21.42 -2.28
CA ARG A 566 -9.22 -20.99 -0.99
C ARG A 566 -10.20 -20.10 -0.22
N PRO A 567 -11.40 -20.60 0.12
CA PRO A 567 -12.29 -19.88 1.01
C PRO A 567 -11.59 -19.62 2.35
N LEU A 568 -11.53 -18.36 2.76
CA LEU A 568 -10.87 -17.93 3.98
C LEU A 568 -11.77 -18.19 5.19
N GLU A 569 -11.18 -18.53 6.34
CA GLU A 569 -11.94 -18.92 7.54
C GLU A 569 -12.91 -17.84 8.02
N GLN A 570 -12.57 -16.57 7.84
CA GLN A 570 -13.46 -15.45 8.20
C GLN A 570 -14.62 -15.22 7.23
N HIS A 571 -14.72 -15.99 6.13
CA HIS A 571 -15.78 -15.89 5.13
C HIS A 571 -16.74 -17.07 5.28
N ALA A 572 -17.80 -16.85 6.07
CA ALA A 572 -18.71 -17.90 6.53
C ALA A 572 -19.43 -18.66 5.39
N THR A 573 -19.65 -18.00 4.24
CA THR A 573 -20.35 -18.56 3.08
C THR A 573 -19.36 -19.00 1.98
N GLY A 574 -18.07 -18.69 2.10
CA GLY A 574 -17.06 -18.96 1.07
C GLY A 574 -16.93 -20.44 0.71
N LYS A 575 -16.94 -21.34 1.69
CA LYS A 575 -16.94 -22.79 1.44
C LYS A 575 -18.19 -23.25 0.70
N LEU A 576 -19.37 -22.73 1.06
CA LEU A 576 -20.62 -23.07 0.39
C LEU A 576 -20.61 -22.61 -1.07
N ALA A 577 -20.10 -21.39 -1.34
CA ALA A 577 -19.94 -20.86 -2.69
C ALA A 577 -18.99 -21.70 -3.54
N ALA A 578 -17.88 -22.18 -2.96
CA ALA A 578 -16.94 -23.08 -3.63
C ALA A 578 -17.62 -24.42 -3.99
N VAL A 579 -18.37 -25.03 -3.06
CA VAL A 579 -19.15 -26.26 -3.34
C VAL A 579 -20.17 -26.03 -4.45
N ALA A 580 -20.89 -24.90 -4.43
CA ALA A 580 -21.84 -24.52 -5.48
C ALA A 580 -21.16 -24.42 -6.86
N ALA A 581 -20.03 -23.73 -6.95
CA ALA A 581 -19.27 -23.62 -8.19
C ALA A 581 -18.74 -24.97 -8.68
N ARG A 582 -18.31 -25.86 -7.77
CA ARG A 582 -17.88 -27.23 -8.10
C ARG A 582 -19.01 -28.10 -8.64
N GLU A 583 -20.25 -27.91 -8.19
CA GLU A 583 -21.38 -28.58 -8.83
C GLU A 583 -21.61 -28.06 -10.25
N ALA A 584 -21.52 -26.74 -10.48
CA ALA A 584 -21.62 -26.18 -11.83
C ALA A 584 -20.52 -26.74 -12.77
N LEU A 585 -19.31 -26.92 -12.25
CA LEU A 585 -18.22 -27.62 -12.92
C LEU A 585 -18.58 -29.08 -13.27
N ALA A 586 -19.12 -29.83 -12.31
CA ALA A 586 -19.46 -31.24 -12.53
C ALA A 586 -20.55 -31.42 -13.60
N GLN A 587 -21.53 -30.51 -13.64
CA GLN A 587 -22.64 -30.61 -14.60
C GLN A 587 -22.30 -30.05 -15.99
N LYS A 588 -21.47 -29.01 -16.09
CA LYS A 588 -21.27 -28.25 -17.33
C LYS A 588 -19.80 -27.97 -17.69
N GLY A 589 -18.86 -28.60 -17.00
CA GLY A 589 -17.42 -28.43 -17.23
C GLY A 589 -16.92 -27.02 -16.90
N SER A 590 -15.69 -26.70 -17.32
CA SER A 590 -15.09 -25.39 -17.10
C SER A 590 -15.98 -24.22 -17.56
N PRO A 591 -16.66 -24.27 -18.73
CA PRO A 591 -17.56 -23.17 -19.13
C PRO A 591 -18.68 -22.93 -18.12
N GLY A 592 -19.28 -24.00 -17.57
CA GLY A 592 -20.29 -23.90 -16.52
C GLY A 592 -19.74 -23.31 -15.22
N PHE A 593 -18.55 -23.76 -14.80
CA PHE A 593 -17.87 -23.20 -13.64
C PHE A 593 -17.66 -21.69 -13.78
N TRP A 594 -17.09 -21.23 -14.89
CA TRP A 594 -16.76 -19.81 -15.08
C TRP A 594 -18.02 -18.93 -15.20
N ALA A 595 -19.08 -19.43 -15.85
CA ALA A 595 -20.37 -18.75 -15.84
C ALA A 595 -20.93 -18.61 -14.42
N PHE A 596 -20.85 -19.64 -13.59
CA PHE A 596 -21.28 -19.60 -12.19
C PHE A 596 -20.40 -18.69 -11.34
N HIS A 597 -19.08 -18.77 -11.51
CA HIS A 597 -18.07 -17.94 -10.88
C HIS A 597 -18.33 -16.45 -11.10
N ASP A 598 -18.63 -16.03 -12.33
CA ASP A 598 -18.88 -14.63 -12.64
C ASP A 598 -20.15 -14.11 -11.95
N GLU A 599 -21.21 -14.92 -11.90
CA GLU A 599 -22.43 -14.58 -11.16
C GLU A 599 -22.20 -14.53 -9.64
N LEU A 600 -21.42 -15.45 -9.07
CA LEU A 600 -21.04 -15.41 -7.66
C LEU A 600 -20.33 -14.09 -7.30
N PHE A 601 -19.40 -13.64 -8.13
CA PHE A 601 -18.71 -12.36 -7.90
C PHE A 601 -19.60 -11.13 -8.12
N LYS A 602 -20.63 -11.21 -8.98
CA LYS A 602 -21.63 -10.14 -9.11
C LYS A 602 -22.42 -9.96 -7.82
N VAL A 603 -22.89 -11.05 -7.22
CA VAL A 603 -23.67 -11.02 -5.97
C VAL A 603 -22.82 -10.96 -4.72
N ALA A 604 -21.49 -11.11 -4.81
CA ALA A 604 -20.59 -10.99 -3.66
C ALA A 604 -20.80 -9.65 -2.92
N LYS A 605 -20.98 -9.74 -1.59
CA LYS A 605 -21.34 -8.64 -0.67
C LYS A 605 -22.76 -8.08 -0.82
N THR A 606 -23.66 -8.78 -1.51
CA THR A 606 -25.10 -8.54 -1.44
C THR A 606 -25.76 -9.63 -0.56
N PRO A 607 -27.03 -9.44 -0.12
CA PRO A 607 -27.80 -10.49 0.54
C PRO A 607 -27.98 -11.76 -0.32
N ASP A 608 -27.82 -11.64 -1.64
CA ASP A 608 -27.91 -12.76 -2.57
C ASP A 608 -26.64 -13.64 -2.58
N PHE A 609 -25.57 -13.25 -1.87
CA PHE A 609 -24.44 -14.15 -1.61
C PHE A 609 -24.78 -15.12 -0.47
N SER A 610 -25.74 -16.00 -0.74
CA SER A 610 -26.36 -16.92 0.20
C SER A 610 -26.78 -18.21 -0.52
N ARG A 611 -27.17 -19.24 0.24
CA ARG A 611 -27.66 -20.52 -0.33
C ARG A 611 -28.76 -20.30 -1.36
N ASP A 612 -29.78 -19.52 -1.02
CA ASP A 612 -30.92 -19.23 -1.91
C ASP A 612 -30.48 -18.47 -3.16
N GLY A 613 -29.54 -17.53 -3.03
CA GLY A 613 -28.99 -16.84 -4.17
C GLY A 613 -28.17 -17.76 -5.08
N PHE A 614 -27.39 -18.69 -4.52
CA PHE A 614 -26.65 -19.69 -5.29
C PHE A 614 -27.59 -20.64 -6.03
N GLU A 615 -28.68 -21.08 -5.39
CA GLU A 615 -29.75 -21.84 -6.04
C GLU A 615 -30.41 -21.02 -7.18
N GLY A 616 -30.64 -19.72 -6.97
CA GLY A 616 -31.16 -18.82 -8.00
C GLY A 616 -30.24 -18.66 -9.20
N ILE A 617 -28.92 -18.58 -8.99
CA ILE A 617 -27.92 -18.57 -10.07
C ILE A 617 -27.95 -19.91 -10.81
N ALA A 618 -27.94 -21.03 -10.07
CA ALA A 618 -27.97 -22.38 -10.63
C ALA A 618 -29.20 -22.62 -11.52
N GLN A 619 -30.37 -22.18 -11.05
CA GLN A 619 -31.62 -22.27 -11.79
C GLN A 619 -31.58 -21.43 -13.08
N LYS A 620 -31.10 -20.19 -13.01
CA LYS A 620 -30.94 -19.31 -14.19
C LYS A 620 -29.97 -19.91 -15.23
N GLN A 621 -28.96 -20.62 -14.77
CA GLN A 621 -28.01 -21.30 -15.64
C GLN A 621 -28.52 -22.66 -16.13
N GLY A 622 -29.70 -23.11 -15.71
CA GLY A 622 -30.27 -24.41 -16.10
C GLY A 622 -29.42 -25.59 -15.62
N LEU A 623 -28.95 -25.54 -14.37
CA LEU A 623 -28.37 -26.68 -13.67
C LEU A 623 -29.48 -27.62 -13.17
N ASP A 624 -29.17 -28.91 -13.01
CA ASP A 624 -30.04 -29.85 -12.31
C ASP A 624 -30.12 -29.44 -10.83
N MET A 625 -31.26 -28.86 -10.47
CA MET A 625 -31.50 -28.33 -9.14
C MET A 625 -31.62 -29.42 -8.07
N THR A 626 -31.96 -30.66 -8.44
CA THR A 626 -31.99 -31.77 -7.48
C THR A 626 -30.57 -32.14 -7.09
N ALA A 627 -29.71 -32.35 -8.08
CA ALA A 627 -28.28 -32.63 -7.85
C ALA A 627 -27.57 -31.45 -7.16
N PHE A 628 -27.93 -30.22 -7.51
CA PHE A 628 -27.33 -29.02 -6.93
C PHE A 628 -27.66 -28.82 -5.45
N LYS A 629 -28.94 -28.97 -5.07
CA LYS A 629 -29.34 -28.93 -3.67
C LYS A 629 -28.67 -30.04 -2.86
N ASP A 630 -28.65 -31.26 -3.41
CA ASP A 630 -27.98 -32.40 -2.78
C ASP A 630 -26.48 -32.13 -2.56
N ALA A 631 -25.81 -31.50 -3.52
CA ALA A 631 -24.41 -31.14 -3.41
C ALA A 631 -24.14 -30.13 -2.29
N LEU A 632 -25.02 -29.12 -2.12
CA LEU A 632 -24.91 -28.16 -1.02
C LEU A 632 -25.21 -28.80 0.34
N ASP A 633 -26.30 -29.58 0.44
CA ASP A 633 -26.76 -30.19 1.69
C ASP A 633 -25.75 -31.19 2.24
N LYS A 634 -25.13 -31.97 1.36
CA LYS A 634 -24.13 -32.97 1.73
C LYS A 634 -22.70 -32.42 1.70
N SER A 635 -22.51 -31.15 1.33
CA SER A 635 -21.19 -30.56 1.08
C SER A 635 -20.32 -31.46 0.19
N LYS A 636 -20.90 -31.96 -0.90
CA LYS A 636 -20.37 -33.04 -1.76
C LYS A 636 -18.92 -32.83 -2.21
N TYR A 637 -18.52 -31.57 -2.43
CA TYR A 637 -17.19 -31.20 -2.91
C TYR A 637 -16.25 -30.63 -1.84
N ALA A 638 -16.58 -30.79 -0.55
CA ALA A 638 -15.75 -30.26 0.54
C ALA A 638 -14.32 -30.82 0.50
N ALA A 639 -14.15 -32.09 0.13
CA ALA A 639 -12.83 -32.71 0.05
C ALA A 639 -11.95 -32.10 -1.06
N GLU A 640 -12.52 -31.75 -2.20
CA GLU A 640 -11.84 -31.04 -3.30
C GLU A 640 -11.45 -29.63 -2.89
N VAL A 641 -12.35 -28.91 -2.21
CA VAL A 641 -12.07 -27.57 -1.66
C VAL A 641 -10.93 -27.64 -0.63
N ASP A 642 -11.01 -28.60 0.30
CA ASP A 642 -9.99 -28.77 1.35
C ASP A 642 -8.63 -29.22 0.76
N LYS A 643 -8.61 -29.97 -0.36
CA LYS A 643 -7.37 -30.29 -1.10
C LYS A 643 -6.70 -29.04 -1.67
N ASP A 644 -7.46 -28.12 -2.26
CA ASP A 644 -6.90 -26.86 -2.78
C ASP A 644 -6.38 -25.97 -1.63
N ILE A 645 -7.09 -25.92 -0.51
CA ILE A 645 -6.65 -25.23 0.72
C ILE A 645 -5.35 -25.85 1.24
N ALA A 646 -5.27 -27.18 1.31
CA ALA A 646 -4.08 -27.90 1.76
C ALA A 646 -2.88 -27.66 0.84
N ALA A 647 -3.07 -27.71 -0.48
CA ALA A 647 -2.03 -27.42 -1.47
C ALA A 647 -1.50 -25.98 -1.34
N ALA A 648 -2.40 -25.02 -1.12
CA ALA A 648 -2.02 -23.64 -0.84
C ALA A 648 -1.23 -23.50 0.46
N ASN A 649 -1.69 -24.12 1.55
CA ASN A 649 -1.01 -24.09 2.85
C ASN A 649 0.39 -24.73 2.77
N ALA A 650 0.51 -25.86 2.08
CA ALA A 650 1.80 -26.55 1.87
C ALA A 650 2.79 -25.70 1.08
N ALA A 651 2.29 -24.86 0.17
CA ALA A 651 3.08 -23.88 -0.58
C ALA A 651 3.27 -22.54 0.17
N GLY A 652 2.79 -22.41 1.41
CA GLY A 652 2.87 -21.16 2.18
C GLY A 652 2.05 -20.01 1.58
N ILE A 653 1.00 -20.32 0.81
CA ILE A 653 0.09 -19.36 0.21
C ILE A 653 -1.09 -19.20 1.15
N THR A 654 -1.08 -18.13 1.96
CA THR A 654 -2.13 -17.91 2.96
C THR A 654 -3.14 -16.83 2.62
N VAL A 655 -2.90 -16.09 1.53
CA VAL A 655 -3.67 -14.92 1.11
C VAL A 655 -4.50 -15.20 -0.14
N THR A 656 -5.60 -14.46 -0.33
CA THR A 656 -6.38 -14.47 -1.58
C THR A 656 -6.59 -13.06 -2.14
N PRO A 657 -6.52 -12.87 -3.48
CA PRO A 657 -6.09 -13.87 -4.45
C PRO A 657 -4.57 -14.09 -4.34
N GLY A 658 -4.16 -15.35 -4.39
CA GLY A 658 -2.75 -15.76 -4.51
C GLY A 658 -2.54 -16.40 -5.88
N PHE A 659 -1.48 -16.04 -6.57
CA PHE A 659 -1.16 -16.54 -7.91
C PHE A 659 0.18 -17.24 -7.89
N VAL A 660 0.25 -18.41 -8.54
CA VAL A 660 1.51 -19.05 -8.91
C VAL A 660 1.55 -19.16 -10.43
N ALA A 661 2.44 -18.40 -11.06
CA ALA A 661 2.66 -18.44 -12.50
C ALA A 661 3.79 -19.43 -12.82
N THR A 662 3.42 -20.58 -13.39
CA THR A 662 4.33 -21.72 -13.58
C THR A 662 5.37 -21.46 -14.65
N TYR A 663 6.60 -21.89 -14.42
CA TYR A 663 7.68 -21.87 -15.40
C TYR A 663 8.39 -23.22 -15.56
N ALA A 664 8.24 -24.15 -14.61
CA ALA A 664 8.85 -25.47 -14.69
C ALA A 664 8.02 -26.53 -13.96
N LYS A 665 8.28 -27.80 -14.29
CA LYS A 665 7.80 -28.96 -13.55
C LYS A 665 8.98 -29.74 -13.00
N LYS A 666 8.99 -30.01 -11.69
CA LYS A 666 10.04 -30.76 -10.99
C LYS A 666 9.43 -31.91 -10.22
N GLY A 667 9.60 -33.12 -10.76
CA GLY A 667 8.84 -34.29 -10.31
C GLY A 667 7.34 -34.04 -10.46
N ASP A 668 6.60 -34.18 -9.36
CA ASP A 668 5.14 -33.97 -9.32
C ASP A 668 4.71 -32.53 -8.99
N LYS A 669 5.68 -31.63 -8.75
CA LYS A 669 5.40 -30.23 -8.40
C LYS A 669 5.59 -29.30 -9.60
N LEU A 670 4.75 -28.27 -9.65
CA LEU A 670 4.89 -27.13 -10.55
C LEU A 670 5.64 -26.02 -9.80
N GLU A 671 6.74 -25.56 -10.36
CA GLU A 671 7.48 -24.40 -9.87
C GLU A 671 7.00 -23.15 -10.61
N GLY A 672 6.76 -22.08 -9.86
CA GLY A 672 6.26 -20.84 -10.41
C GLY A 672 6.55 -19.62 -9.55
N PHE A 673 6.43 -18.45 -10.17
CA PHE A 673 6.52 -17.17 -9.47
C PHE A 673 5.24 -16.91 -8.67
N PHE A 674 5.39 -16.64 -7.38
CA PHE A 674 4.29 -16.31 -6.49
C PHE A 674 4.11 -14.80 -6.37
N VAL A 675 2.88 -14.36 -6.58
CA VAL A 675 2.44 -13.00 -6.30
C VAL A 675 1.05 -13.03 -5.66
N SER A 676 0.71 -11.97 -4.93
CA SER A 676 -0.55 -11.89 -4.19
C SER A 676 -1.25 -10.55 -4.37
N GLY A 677 -2.57 -10.56 -4.17
CA GLY A 677 -3.41 -9.37 -4.28
C GLY A 677 -3.94 -9.15 -5.69
N ALA A 678 -4.85 -8.19 -5.86
CA ALA A 678 -5.38 -7.85 -7.16
C ALA A 678 -4.29 -7.20 -8.03
N LEU A 679 -3.73 -7.98 -8.97
CA LEU A 679 -2.63 -7.53 -9.82
C LEU A 679 -3.13 -6.57 -10.92
N THR A 680 -2.26 -5.67 -11.36
CA THR A 680 -2.46 -4.84 -12.56
C THR A 680 -2.11 -5.62 -13.83
N PRO A 681 -2.60 -5.21 -15.02
CA PRO A 681 -2.18 -5.80 -16.29
C PRO A 681 -0.65 -5.80 -16.50
N SER A 682 0.06 -4.76 -16.05
CA SER A 682 1.52 -4.66 -16.10
C SER A 682 2.21 -5.76 -15.27
N LYS A 683 1.77 -5.98 -14.03
CA LYS A 683 2.31 -7.05 -13.17
C LYS A 683 2.08 -8.43 -13.82
N TYR A 684 0.91 -8.70 -14.38
CA TYR A 684 0.69 -9.94 -15.14
C TYR A 684 1.65 -10.07 -16.33
N ARG A 685 1.77 -9.02 -17.14
CA ARG A 685 2.68 -9.00 -18.29
C ARG A 685 4.13 -9.30 -17.90
N ARG A 686 4.60 -8.69 -16.82
CA ARG A 686 5.94 -8.94 -16.30
C ARG A 686 6.11 -10.38 -15.86
N ILE A 687 5.17 -10.92 -15.11
CA ILE A 687 5.23 -12.31 -14.63
C ILE A 687 5.21 -13.30 -15.79
N VAL A 688 4.41 -13.08 -16.84
CA VAL A 688 4.42 -13.93 -18.05
C VAL A 688 5.79 -13.88 -18.73
N LYS A 689 6.39 -12.69 -18.90
CA LYS A 689 7.73 -12.54 -19.47
C LYS A 689 8.77 -13.29 -18.65
N LEU A 690 8.75 -13.14 -17.32
CA LEU A 690 9.66 -13.82 -16.40
C LEU A 690 9.51 -15.35 -16.47
N ALA A 691 8.27 -15.85 -16.33
CA ALA A 691 7.99 -17.28 -16.35
C ALA A 691 8.39 -17.92 -17.68
N THR A 692 8.11 -17.24 -18.80
CA THR A 692 8.49 -17.71 -20.14
C THR A 692 10.02 -17.76 -20.29
N ALA A 693 10.74 -16.73 -19.84
CA ALA A 693 12.19 -16.70 -19.91
C ALA A 693 12.84 -17.86 -19.13
N VAL A 694 12.36 -18.10 -17.90
CA VAL A 694 12.84 -19.23 -17.09
C VAL A 694 12.52 -20.57 -17.75
N ALA A 695 11.30 -20.73 -18.28
CA ALA A 695 10.89 -21.94 -19.00
C ALA A 695 11.76 -22.24 -20.23
N GLU A 696 12.27 -21.19 -20.89
CA GLU A 696 13.19 -21.29 -22.02
C GLU A 696 14.67 -21.48 -21.61
N GLY A 697 14.96 -21.66 -20.32
CA GLY A 697 16.32 -21.79 -19.79
C GLY A 697 17.13 -20.49 -19.84
N LYS A 698 16.48 -19.35 -20.07
CA LYS A 698 17.12 -18.03 -20.06
C LYS A 698 17.14 -17.50 -18.62
N LYS A 699 18.23 -16.82 -18.24
CA LYS A 699 18.23 -16.06 -16.99
C LYS A 699 17.09 -15.03 -17.09
N PRO A 700 16.13 -15.01 -16.15
CA PRO A 700 15.13 -13.95 -16.10
C PRO A 700 15.88 -12.65 -15.86
N ALA A 701 16.10 -11.90 -16.95
CA ALA A 701 16.85 -10.68 -16.86
C ALA A 701 15.95 -9.60 -16.22
N PRO A 702 16.51 -8.73 -15.37
CA PRO A 702 16.02 -7.36 -15.29
C PRO A 702 15.97 -6.79 -16.72
N PRO A 703 15.28 -5.67 -16.98
CA PRO A 703 15.45 -4.94 -18.23
C PRO A 703 16.87 -4.33 -18.32
N LEU A 704 17.89 -5.20 -18.38
CA LEU A 704 19.31 -4.95 -18.54
C LEU A 704 19.67 -4.65 -20.00
N SER A 705 18.82 -5.02 -20.96
CA SER A 705 18.99 -4.73 -22.40
C SER A 705 18.96 -3.23 -22.74
N GLU A 706 18.98 -2.38 -21.72
CA GLU A 706 18.79 -0.94 -21.75
C GLU A 706 19.93 -0.20 -21.01
N ILE A 707 20.97 -0.88 -20.51
CA ILE A 707 22.19 -0.19 -20.06
C ILE A 707 22.98 0.19 -21.32
N PRO A 708 23.28 1.48 -21.56
CA PRO A 708 24.08 1.88 -22.72
C PRO A 708 25.46 1.22 -22.62
N ALA A 709 25.86 0.46 -23.65
CA ALA A 709 27.26 0.06 -23.79
C ALA A 709 28.12 1.34 -23.94
N PRO A 710 29.37 1.35 -23.44
CA PRO A 710 30.30 2.44 -23.74
C PRO A 710 30.41 2.58 -25.26
N LYS A 711 30.51 3.80 -25.78
CA LYS A 711 30.93 3.97 -27.17
C LYS A 711 32.35 3.41 -27.27
N GLU A 712 32.58 2.49 -28.21
CA GLU A 712 33.96 2.13 -28.56
C GLU A 712 34.69 3.43 -28.91
N ALA A 713 35.86 3.65 -28.30
CA ALA A 713 36.74 4.73 -28.71
C ALA A 713 36.95 4.62 -30.23
N PRO A 714 37.02 5.75 -30.96
CA PRO A 714 37.48 5.69 -32.35
C PRO A 714 38.78 4.90 -32.35
N LYS A 715 38.86 3.82 -33.13
CA LYS A 715 40.16 3.24 -33.42
C LYS A 715 40.93 4.36 -34.12
N ASP A 716 42.04 4.76 -33.52
CA ASP A 716 43.03 5.53 -34.24
C ASP A 716 43.48 4.63 -35.40
N ASP A 717 42.91 4.87 -36.58
CA ASP A 717 43.43 4.34 -37.84
C ASP A 717 44.71 5.13 -38.15
N ASP A 718 45.77 4.85 -37.38
CA ASP A 718 47.16 5.14 -37.75
C ASP A 718 47.75 3.83 -38.31
N ASP A 719 47.63 3.67 -39.64
CA ASP A 719 48.67 3.14 -40.55
C ASP A 719 48.31 3.39 -42.03
#